data_AF-A0A8H6XE60-F1
#
_entry.id   AF-A0A8H6XE60-F1
#
_cell.length_a   1.000
_cell.length_b   1.000
_cell.length_c   1.000
_cell.angle_alpha   90.00
_cell.angle_beta   90.00
_cell.angle_gamma   90.00
#
_symmetry.space_group_name_H-M   'P 1'
#
loop_
_entity.id
_entity.type
_entity.pdbx_description
1 polymer ?
#
loop_
_entity_poly.entity_id
_entity_poly.type
_entity_poly.pdbx_seq_one_letter_code
_entity_poly.pdbx_strand_id
1 'polypeptide(L)'
;MSGGGFDATVCTPEQLAISGASEFYCYTRRQNVGLVVVSITGFFSLAAVITILSLIVRNKLRAMRGPKADRRHLIQEPMDLFLLSLFFGDLFQSLSVVMDTKWINDGIVHAGSFCTAQGLLQNTGQAAIAMSTFIITLHTFDRIWRRGGVQSLKLASLIVGTIWTFLILTVSISTAVHRSPSFYAPTPYWCWINSSYPKYRIAIENFWLWIGFAVSILYIPLIFWDAGHIVPGEPQWWTFRIPSGKKHSNKQLSKLILCALAYCLPVLPTSLARWFLVVHDDVKPFATAEAQFIVKAIFSLSGVCDVLVFKFARSGLLLFSSPDDSSETASVNSKDSAPSDIILDDIDVNSNDGTEKTTEPVAVALAPRRQWLTGFLLCAWIGINALDAVWITYYIRSATDPNPRTVVNKSHPGWQAYYLMMYVFGFFWGCVNIVVCMWYFQSADNSPRTRFGDRNSTFSQIARSARKWGRIGILVPVAVILGLGPFFAPVVGERIAQQQAWVHRCDSFNGEVVLNGLFFNSPANEAPIASFYFRQPNGTLQKQYDYNLTNDAVNPSIWYFSLLSGSGSAAQIQNVTYDLNNFTFVATCPGNATQCTKGTFQDAGYLSFLILDEASNATIANLKTVDRDWDYGHHSDDAPSYILKEVDADGSLGNVVVRTAVTEPGHCTTLKMCANDASISTLAPVGLTLYAQNKYSVVCSTPNSN
;
A
#
# COMPACT_ATOMS: atom_id res chain seq x y z
N MET A 1 29.60 33.00 -27.48
CA MET A 1 30.08 31.67 -27.01
C MET A 1 31.00 31.92 -25.83
N SER A 2 30.44 31.87 -24.63
CA SER A 2 31.14 32.00 -23.34
C SER A 2 30.50 30.94 -22.45
N GLY A 3 31.35 30.11 -21.83
CA GLY A 3 31.00 28.78 -21.34
C GLY A 3 29.98 28.78 -20.20
N GLY A 4 28.70 28.58 -20.54
CA GLY A 4 27.71 28.10 -19.60
C GLY A 4 28.06 26.66 -19.21
N GLY A 5 28.52 26.48 -17.98
CA GLY A 5 28.89 25.17 -17.42
C GLY A 5 27.79 24.13 -17.60
N PHE A 6 28.19 22.86 -17.65
CA PHE A 6 27.30 21.70 -17.81
C PHE A 6 26.23 21.55 -16.70
N ASP A 7 26.27 22.40 -15.66
CA ASP A 7 25.35 22.45 -14.53
C ASP A 7 24.32 23.60 -14.62
N ALA A 8 24.23 24.29 -15.77
CA ALA A 8 23.22 25.34 -15.96
C ALA A 8 21.79 24.76 -15.87
N THR A 9 20.97 25.34 -14.99
CA THR A 9 19.54 25.05 -14.80
C THR A 9 18.68 26.13 -15.46
N VAL A 10 17.42 25.79 -15.78
CA VAL A 10 16.45 26.74 -16.38
C VAL A 10 15.89 27.72 -15.33
N CYS A 11 15.97 27.35 -14.05
CA CYS A 11 15.45 28.13 -12.93
C CYS A 11 16.37 29.29 -12.53
N THR A 12 15.76 30.36 -12.01
CA THR A 12 16.53 31.44 -11.36
C THR A 12 17.26 30.91 -10.11
N PRO A 13 18.36 31.54 -9.66
CA PRO A 13 19.09 31.11 -8.46
C PRO A 13 18.21 31.04 -7.20
N GLU A 14 17.22 31.94 -7.09
CA GLU A 14 16.22 31.94 -6.00
C GLU A 14 15.28 30.73 -6.09
N GLN A 15 14.81 30.38 -7.29
CA GLN A 15 14.00 29.18 -7.51
C GLN A 15 14.80 27.90 -7.32
N LEU A 16 16.09 27.89 -7.63
CA LEU A 16 16.98 26.76 -7.39
C LEU A 16 17.21 26.52 -5.89
N ALA A 17 17.29 27.58 -5.09
CA ALA A 17 17.40 27.50 -3.63
C ALA A 17 16.13 26.90 -2.97
N ILE A 18 14.97 27.03 -3.63
CA ILE A 18 13.68 26.48 -3.18
C ILE A 18 13.37 25.13 -3.89
N SER A 19 14.08 24.82 -4.97
CA SER A 19 13.88 23.59 -5.75
C SER A 19 14.16 22.38 -4.88
N GLY A 20 13.16 21.53 -4.74
CA GLY A 20 13.14 20.57 -3.66
C GLY A 20 11.78 20.60 -3.02
N ALA A 21 11.24 21.79 -2.67
CA ALA A 21 9.90 21.98 -2.12
C ALA A 21 8.92 21.00 -2.78
N SER A 22 8.13 20.23 -2.02
CA SER A 22 7.23 19.15 -2.52
C SER A 22 6.19 19.61 -3.56
N GLU A 23 6.23 20.88 -3.92
CA GLU A 23 5.47 21.57 -4.93
C GLU A 23 6.19 21.73 -6.29
N PHE A 24 7.53 21.81 -6.37
CA PHE A 24 8.27 21.87 -7.65
C PHE A 24 9.77 21.48 -7.59
N TYR A 25 10.30 20.98 -8.71
CA TYR A 25 11.70 20.60 -8.92
C TYR A 25 12.24 21.10 -10.27
N CYS A 26 13.49 21.58 -10.27
CA CYS A 26 14.17 22.15 -11.42
C CYS A 26 15.21 21.17 -11.97
N TYR A 27 15.20 20.90 -13.28
CA TYR A 27 16.19 19.99 -13.88
C TYR A 27 17.50 20.71 -14.24
N THR A 28 18.62 20.02 -14.00
CA THR A 28 19.89 20.32 -14.67
C THR A 28 19.86 19.82 -16.11
N ARG A 29 20.76 20.35 -16.95
CA ARG A 29 20.87 19.90 -18.35
C ARG A 29 21.11 18.38 -18.47
N ARG A 30 21.89 17.79 -17.56
CA ARG A 30 22.14 16.33 -17.54
C ARG A 30 20.88 15.55 -17.19
N GLN A 31 20.14 16.00 -16.18
CA GLN A 31 18.88 15.37 -15.76
C GLN A 31 17.83 15.45 -16.87
N ASN A 32 17.74 16.59 -17.56
CA ASN A 32 16.84 16.72 -18.70
C ASN A 32 17.20 15.74 -19.83
N VAL A 33 18.49 15.56 -20.16
CA VAL A 33 18.94 14.52 -21.12
C VAL A 33 18.58 13.11 -20.63
N GLY A 34 18.74 12.81 -19.34
CA GLY A 34 18.32 11.54 -18.76
C GLY A 34 16.82 11.28 -18.93
N LEU A 35 15.99 12.31 -18.68
CA LEU A 35 14.54 12.25 -18.85
C LEU A 35 14.13 12.07 -20.32
N VAL A 36 14.87 12.67 -21.27
CA VAL A 36 14.68 12.42 -22.72
C VAL A 36 14.88 10.96 -23.06
N VAL A 37 15.94 10.31 -22.56
CA VAL A 37 16.19 8.89 -22.80
C VAL A 37 15.04 8.03 -22.25
N VAL A 38 14.56 8.34 -21.04
CA VAL A 38 13.39 7.69 -20.43
C VAL A 38 12.13 7.87 -21.29
N SER A 39 11.88 9.08 -21.81
CA SER A 39 10.73 9.34 -22.66
C SER A 39 10.79 8.55 -23.97
N ILE A 40 11.97 8.47 -24.61
CA ILE A 40 12.19 7.70 -25.84
C ILE A 40 11.89 6.22 -25.63
N THR A 41 12.37 5.61 -24.54
CA THR A 41 12.07 4.21 -24.24
C THR A 41 10.58 4.00 -23.97
N GLY A 42 9.92 4.96 -23.30
CA GLY A 42 8.47 4.98 -23.14
C GLY A 42 7.70 5.00 -24.47
N PHE A 43 8.14 5.79 -25.45
CA PHE A 43 7.54 5.79 -26.80
C PHE A 43 7.67 4.45 -27.51
N PHE A 44 8.82 3.78 -27.41
CA PHE A 44 8.99 2.44 -27.99
C PHE A 44 8.04 1.41 -27.36
N SER A 45 7.91 1.40 -26.03
CA SER A 45 6.96 0.54 -25.33
C SER A 45 5.52 0.86 -25.69
N LEU A 46 5.14 2.14 -25.73
CA LEU A 46 3.81 2.57 -26.11
C LEU A 46 3.46 2.10 -27.54
N ALA A 47 4.38 2.30 -28.49
CA ALA A 47 4.19 1.85 -29.87
C ALA A 47 4.05 0.32 -29.98
N ALA A 48 4.89 -0.44 -29.27
CA ALA A 48 4.83 -1.90 -29.25
C ALA A 48 3.50 -2.42 -28.70
N VAL A 49 3.04 -1.87 -27.57
CA VAL A 49 1.80 -2.27 -26.89
C VAL A 49 0.57 -1.87 -27.70
N ILE A 50 0.52 -0.64 -28.23
CA ILE A 50 -0.58 -0.21 -29.12
C ILE A 50 -0.63 -1.10 -30.37
N THR A 51 0.53 -1.46 -30.93
CA THR A 51 0.58 -2.35 -32.09
C THR A 51 -0.03 -3.71 -31.77
N ILE A 52 0.32 -4.34 -30.65
CA ILE A 52 -0.23 -5.67 -30.32
C ILE A 52 -1.73 -5.60 -30.00
N LEU A 53 -2.18 -4.61 -29.24
CA LEU A 53 -3.60 -4.40 -28.93
C LEU A 53 -4.40 -4.14 -30.21
N SER A 54 -3.88 -3.33 -31.12
CA SER A 54 -4.49 -3.05 -32.43
C SER A 54 -4.58 -4.31 -33.29
N LEU A 55 -3.55 -5.16 -33.28
CA LEU A 55 -3.57 -6.44 -33.99
C LEU A 55 -4.61 -7.40 -33.41
N ILE A 56 -4.72 -7.49 -32.08
CA ILE A 56 -5.73 -8.31 -31.38
C ILE A 56 -7.14 -7.85 -31.76
N VAL A 57 -7.41 -6.53 -31.70
CA VAL A 57 -8.69 -5.95 -32.10
C VAL A 57 -8.98 -6.21 -33.58
N ARG A 58 -7.99 -6.00 -34.46
CA ARG A 58 -8.12 -6.25 -35.90
C ARG A 58 -8.43 -7.72 -36.20
N ASN A 59 -7.76 -8.66 -35.54
CA ASN A 59 -8.00 -10.09 -35.73
C ASN A 59 -9.42 -10.48 -35.30
N LYS A 60 -9.91 -9.95 -34.17
CA LYS A 60 -11.29 -10.13 -33.73
C LYS A 60 -12.30 -9.55 -34.73
N LEU A 61 -12.08 -8.32 -35.19
CA LEU A 61 -12.94 -7.67 -36.18
C LEU A 61 -12.99 -8.45 -37.50
N ARG A 62 -11.85 -9.00 -37.95
CA ARG A 62 -11.79 -9.87 -39.14
C ARG A 62 -12.54 -11.18 -38.94
N ALA A 63 -12.37 -11.82 -37.78
CA ALA A 63 -13.10 -13.06 -37.45
C ALA A 63 -14.62 -12.85 -37.44
N MET A 64 -15.11 -11.71 -36.94
CA MET A 64 -16.54 -11.38 -36.96
C MET A 64 -17.09 -11.08 -38.36
N ARG A 65 -16.25 -10.65 -39.30
CA ARG A 65 -16.63 -10.30 -40.69
C ARG A 65 -16.47 -11.45 -41.69
N GLY A 66 -15.96 -12.60 -41.28
CA GLY A 66 -15.70 -13.74 -42.17
C GLY A 66 -16.97 -14.49 -42.63
N PRO A 67 -16.92 -15.21 -43.77
CA PRO A 67 -18.08 -15.91 -44.36
C PRO A 67 -18.58 -17.09 -43.50
N LYS A 68 -17.73 -17.62 -42.63
CA LYS A 68 -18.15 -18.37 -41.45
C LYS A 68 -17.99 -17.41 -40.28
N ALA A 69 -19.05 -16.69 -39.94
CA ALA A 69 -19.12 -15.84 -38.75
C ALA A 69 -19.11 -16.75 -37.51
N ASP A 70 -17.99 -17.44 -37.32
CA ASP A 70 -17.73 -18.24 -36.15
C ASP A 70 -17.58 -17.26 -35.00
N ARG A 71 -18.42 -17.43 -33.98
CA ARG A 71 -18.51 -16.54 -32.83
C ARG A 71 -17.33 -16.82 -31.90
N ARG A 72 -16.10 -16.86 -32.43
CA ARG A 72 -14.88 -17.13 -31.67
C ARG A 72 -14.76 -16.05 -30.61
N HIS A 73 -14.91 -16.46 -29.37
CA HIS A 73 -14.71 -15.60 -28.23
C HIS A 73 -13.24 -15.12 -28.26
N LEU A 74 -13.03 -13.81 -28.06
CA LEU A 74 -11.70 -13.18 -27.99
C LEU A 74 -10.81 -13.85 -26.92
N ILE A 75 -11.45 -14.36 -25.89
CA ILE A 75 -10.84 -14.96 -24.72
C ILE A 75 -11.29 -16.41 -24.73
N GLN A 76 -10.36 -17.32 -25.02
CA GLN A 76 -10.62 -18.75 -25.06
C GLN A 76 -10.00 -19.43 -23.83
N GLU A 77 -8.79 -19.00 -23.48
CA GLU A 77 -8.09 -19.50 -22.31
C GLU A 77 -8.06 -18.44 -21.18
N PRO A 78 -8.10 -18.86 -19.90
CA PRO A 78 -7.81 -18.00 -18.76
C PRO A 78 -6.55 -17.14 -18.91
N MET A 79 -5.52 -17.68 -19.57
CA MET A 79 -4.26 -17.00 -19.84
C MET A 79 -4.41 -15.74 -20.71
N ASP A 80 -5.36 -15.76 -21.66
CA ASP A 80 -5.63 -14.63 -22.56
C ASP A 80 -6.04 -13.38 -21.77
N LEU A 81 -6.80 -13.58 -20.69
CA LEU A 81 -7.28 -12.47 -19.85
C LEU A 81 -6.16 -11.88 -18.99
N PHE A 82 -5.29 -12.72 -18.43
CA PHE A 82 -4.14 -12.24 -17.66
C PHE A 82 -3.16 -11.46 -18.54
N LEU A 83 -2.93 -11.92 -19.77
CA LEU A 83 -2.11 -11.20 -20.76
C LEU A 83 -2.74 -9.88 -21.18
N LEU A 84 -4.07 -9.84 -21.36
CA LEU A 84 -4.77 -8.60 -21.66
C LEU A 84 -4.62 -7.58 -20.52
N SER A 85 -4.75 -8.03 -19.27
CA SER A 85 -4.52 -7.20 -18.07
C SER A 85 -3.09 -6.64 -18.02
N LEU A 86 -2.09 -7.48 -18.32
CA LEU A 86 -0.68 -7.08 -18.41
C LEU A 86 -0.48 -5.95 -19.44
N PHE A 87 -0.99 -6.12 -20.67
CA PHE A 87 -0.85 -5.11 -21.73
C PHE A 87 -1.57 -3.79 -21.42
N PHE A 88 -2.71 -3.83 -20.72
CA PHE A 88 -3.36 -2.60 -20.25
C PHE A 88 -2.53 -1.89 -19.15
N GLY A 89 -1.86 -2.65 -18.29
CA GLY A 89 -0.89 -2.12 -17.35
C GLY A 89 0.27 -1.42 -18.06
N ASP A 90 0.88 -2.08 -19.05
CA ASP A 90 1.96 -1.49 -19.86
C ASP A 90 1.52 -0.24 -20.63
N LEU A 91 0.27 -0.21 -21.09
CA LEU A 91 -0.29 0.97 -21.74
C LEU A 91 -0.33 2.16 -20.77
N PHE A 92 -0.83 1.98 -19.55
CA PHE A 92 -0.86 3.04 -18.53
C PHE A 92 0.54 3.47 -18.09
N GLN A 93 1.44 2.52 -17.87
CA GLN A 93 2.83 2.81 -17.55
C GLN A 93 3.51 3.61 -18.67
N SER A 94 3.38 3.18 -19.93
CA SER A 94 4.04 3.84 -21.06
C SER A 94 3.47 5.23 -21.33
N LEU A 95 2.15 5.41 -21.18
CA LEU A 95 1.51 6.73 -21.25
C LEU A 95 2.08 7.68 -20.19
N SER A 96 2.20 7.22 -18.95
CA SER A 96 2.78 8.02 -17.87
C SER A 96 4.23 8.44 -18.14
N VAL A 97 5.02 7.57 -18.78
CA VAL A 97 6.42 7.90 -19.14
C VAL A 97 6.46 8.89 -20.29
N VAL A 98 5.59 8.76 -21.29
CA VAL A 98 5.52 9.72 -22.41
C VAL A 98 5.10 11.12 -21.93
N MET A 99 4.30 11.22 -20.87
CA MET A 99 3.96 12.50 -20.23
C MET A 99 5.17 13.27 -19.71
N ASP A 100 6.31 12.62 -19.46
CA ASP A 100 7.57 13.29 -19.08
C ASP A 100 8.07 14.28 -20.14
N THR A 101 7.61 14.16 -21.39
CA THR A 101 7.90 15.11 -22.48
C THR A 101 7.50 16.55 -22.13
N LYS A 102 6.41 16.72 -21.36
CA LYS A 102 6.03 18.05 -20.87
C LYS A 102 7.11 18.65 -19.97
N TRP A 103 7.62 17.86 -19.04
CA TRP A 103 8.63 18.29 -18.07
C TRP A 103 9.98 18.56 -18.74
N ILE A 104 10.31 17.80 -19.79
CA ILE A 104 11.48 18.05 -20.65
C ILE A 104 11.41 19.44 -21.29
N ASN A 105 10.24 19.80 -21.83
CA ASN A 105 10.01 21.08 -22.48
C ASN A 105 10.03 22.24 -21.48
N ASP A 106 9.38 22.06 -20.34
CA ASP A 106 9.23 23.11 -19.33
C ASP A 106 10.52 23.31 -18.52
N GLY A 107 11.39 22.30 -18.43
CA GLY A 107 12.62 22.32 -17.64
C GLY A 107 12.39 22.28 -16.13
N ILE A 108 11.13 22.18 -15.71
CA ILE A 108 10.66 22.11 -14.33
C ILE A 108 9.51 21.11 -14.22
N VAL A 109 9.39 20.44 -13.09
CA VAL A 109 8.23 19.61 -12.73
C VAL A 109 7.56 20.19 -11.50
N HIS A 110 6.23 20.25 -11.48
CA HIS A 110 5.48 20.86 -10.39
C HIS A 110 4.22 20.06 -10.06
N ALA A 111 3.79 20.15 -8.81
CA ALA A 111 2.53 19.60 -8.34
C ALA A 111 1.34 20.28 -9.05
N GLY A 112 0.27 19.51 -9.27
CA GLY A 112 -0.90 19.99 -9.99
C GLY A 112 -1.63 18.85 -10.69
N SER A 113 -2.72 19.17 -11.41
CA SER A 113 -3.58 18.17 -12.04
C SER A 113 -2.86 17.27 -13.05
N PHE A 114 -1.91 17.82 -13.83
CA PHE A 114 -1.09 17.04 -14.76
C PHE A 114 -0.18 16.05 -14.03
N CYS A 115 0.45 16.50 -12.94
CA CYS A 115 1.31 15.67 -12.09
C CYS A 115 0.50 14.55 -11.40
N THR A 116 -0.69 14.88 -10.90
CA THR A 116 -1.62 13.89 -10.33
C THR A 116 -2.03 12.86 -11.38
N ALA A 117 -2.39 13.27 -12.60
CA ALA A 117 -2.75 12.36 -13.68
C ALA A 117 -1.58 11.43 -14.07
N GLN A 118 -0.36 11.98 -14.15
CA GLN A 118 0.84 11.18 -14.41
C GLN A 118 1.07 10.16 -13.30
N GLY A 119 1.13 10.59 -12.03
CA GLY A 119 1.38 9.71 -10.89
C GLY A 119 0.31 8.60 -10.77
N LEU A 120 -0.94 8.92 -11.09
CA LEU A 120 -2.05 7.98 -11.15
C LEU A 120 -1.81 6.88 -12.20
N LEU A 121 -1.49 7.28 -13.43
CA LEU A 121 -1.23 6.34 -14.52
C LEU A 121 0.00 5.48 -14.23
N GLN A 122 1.06 6.09 -13.69
CA GLN A 122 2.27 5.41 -13.29
C GLN A 122 1.98 4.32 -12.26
N ASN A 123 1.36 4.69 -11.14
CA ASN A 123 1.10 3.79 -10.03
C ASN A 123 0.16 2.65 -10.44
N THR A 124 -0.92 2.98 -11.17
CA THR A 124 -1.88 1.99 -11.66
C THR A 124 -1.23 1.01 -12.63
N GLY A 125 -0.45 1.51 -13.59
CA GLY A 125 0.22 0.68 -14.60
C GLY A 125 1.22 -0.28 -13.97
N GLN A 126 2.11 0.22 -13.11
CA GLN A 126 3.14 -0.59 -12.46
C GLN A 126 2.56 -1.68 -11.56
N ALA A 127 1.56 -1.35 -10.74
CA ALA A 127 0.90 -2.32 -9.88
C ALA A 127 0.10 -3.37 -10.70
N ALA A 128 -0.56 -2.96 -11.79
CA ALA A 128 -1.26 -3.88 -12.70
C ALA A 128 -0.32 -4.90 -13.35
N ILE A 129 0.86 -4.45 -13.81
CA ILE A 129 1.90 -5.31 -14.39
C ILE A 129 2.39 -6.31 -13.34
N ALA A 130 2.75 -5.83 -12.15
CA ALA A 130 3.27 -6.67 -11.07
C ALA A 130 2.26 -7.76 -10.65
N MET A 131 0.99 -7.38 -10.41
CA MET A 131 -0.06 -8.34 -10.04
C MET A 131 -0.40 -9.32 -11.17
N SER A 132 -0.45 -8.84 -12.42
CA SER A 132 -0.73 -9.71 -13.58
C SER A 132 0.39 -10.73 -13.75
N THR A 133 1.65 -10.32 -13.64
CA THR A 133 2.81 -11.23 -13.74
C THR A 133 2.87 -12.23 -12.60
N PHE A 134 2.55 -11.81 -11.37
CA PHE A 134 2.42 -12.72 -10.23
C PHE A 134 1.43 -13.86 -10.54
N ILE A 135 0.25 -13.53 -11.03
CA ILE A 135 -0.78 -14.52 -11.36
C ILE A 135 -0.40 -15.38 -12.56
N ILE A 136 0.18 -14.79 -13.61
CA ILE A 136 0.67 -15.53 -14.78
C ILE A 136 1.70 -16.58 -14.33
N THR A 137 2.60 -16.21 -13.43
CA THR A 137 3.65 -17.10 -12.92
C THR A 137 3.06 -18.25 -12.12
N LEU A 138 2.16 -17.95 -11.17
CA LEU A 138 1.47 -18.99 -10.38
C LEU A 138 0.65 -19.94 -11.26
N HIS A 139 -0.12 -19.39 -12.19
CA HIS A 139 -0.94 -20.20 -13.10
C HIS A 139 -0.08 -21.08 -14.01
N THR A 140 1.05 -20.55 -14.50
CA THR A 140 2.00 -21.31 -15.32
C THR A 140 2.64 -22.44 -14.52
N PHE A 141 3.09 -22.15 -13.29
CA PHE A 141 3.66 -23.16 -12.39
C PHE A 141 2.66 -24.28 -12.10
N ASP A 142 1.42 -23.95 -11.73
CA ASP A 142 0.39 -24.94 -11.40
C ASP A 142 0.00 -25.81 -12.61
N ARG A 143 -0.15 -25.21 -13.79
CA ARG A 143 -0.45 -25.93 -15.04
C ARG A 143 0.66 -26.93 -15.40
N ILE A 144 1.93 -26.55 -15.23
CA ILE A 144 3.07 -27.42 -15.57
C ILE A 144 3.29 -28.48 -14.49
N TRP A 145 3.27 -28.10 -13.21
CA TRP A 145 3.64 -28.99 -12.11
C TRP A 145 2.53 -29.97 -11.73
N ARG A 146 1.27 -29.51 -11.64
CA ARG A 146 0.14 -30.32 -11.16
C ARG A 146 -0.79 -30.80 -12.26
N ARG A 147 -0.59 -30.36 -13.52
CA ARG A 147 -1.54 -30.54 -14.63
C ARG A 147 -2.97 -30.03 -14.33
N GLY A 148 -3.14 -29.24 -13.27
CA GLY A 148 -4.43 -28.88 -12.66
C GLY A 148 -4.81 -27.39 -12.70
N GLY A 149 -4.07 -26.58 -13.46
CA GLY A 149 -4.23 -25.12 -13.56
C GLY A 149 -5.67 -24.63 -13.74
N VAL A 150 -5.97 -23.39 -13.32
CA VAL A 150 -7.30 -22.76 -13.43
C VAL A 150 -7.91 -22.96 -14.82
N GLN A 151 -8.93 -23.80 -14.92
CA GLN A 151 -9.60 -24.11 -16.19
C GLN A 151 -10.83 -23.22 -16.45
N SER A 152 -11.34 -22.57 -15.41
CA SER A 152 -12.58 -21.80 -15.47
C SER A 152 -12.33 -20.34 -15.83
N LEU A 153 -12.86 -19.90 -16.97
CA LEU A 153 -12.81 -18.51 -17.41
C LEU A 153 -13.52 -17.55 -16.44
N LYS A 154 -14.54 -18.03 -15.73
CA LYS A 154 -15.25 -17.23 -14.72
C LYS A 154 -14.31 -16.86 -13.56
N LEU A 155 -13.46 -17.79 -13.14
CA LEU A 155 -12.49 -17.55 -12.06
C LEU A 155 -11.39 -16.57 -12.51
N ALA A 156 -10.89 -16.70 -13.74
CA ALA A 156 -9.92 -15.74 -14.27
C ALA A 156 -10.51 -14.33 -14.42
N SER A 157 -11.73 -14.22 -14.95
CA SER A 157 -12.49 -12.97 -15.04
C SER A 157 -12.66 -12.30 -13.68
N LEU A 158 -12.99 -13.09 -12.67
CA LEU A 158 -13.08 -12.61 -11.30
C LEU A 158 -11.74 -12.07 -10.80
N ILE A 159 -10.66 -12.85 -10.93
CA ILE A 159 -9.33 -12.46 -10.44
C ILE A 159 -8.91 -11.12 -11.05
N VAL A 160 -9.02 -10.97 -12.37
CA VAL A 160 -8.68 -9.72 -13.07
C VAL A 160 -9.63 -8.59 -12.66
N GLY A 161 -10.92 -8.85 -12.54
CA GLY A 161 -11.89 -7.86 -12.06
C GLY A 161 -11.57 -7.34 -10.66
N THR A 162 -11.17 -8.22 -9.73
CA THR A 162 -10.76 -7.86 -8.37
C THR A 162 -9.49 -6.99 -8.39
N ILE A 163 -8.48 -7.34 -9.20
CA ILE A 163 -7.25 -6.54 -9.36
C ILE A 163 -7.59 -5.12 -9.80
N TRP A 164 -8.33 -4.97 -10.90
CA TRP A 164 -8.65 -3.64 -11.43
C TRP A 164 -9.52 -2.84 -10.48
N THR A 165 -10.49 -3.48 -9.83
CA THR A 165 -11.31 -2.84 -8.80
C THR A 165 -10.44 -2.35 -7.64
N PHE A 166 -9.50 -3.18 -7.17
CA PHE A 166 -8.55 -2.82 -6.12
C PHE A 166 -7.67 -1.63 -6.52
N LEU A 167 -7.11 -1.63 -7.73
CA LEU A 167 -6.25 -0.55 -8.22
C LEU A 167 -7.01 0.77 -8.33
N ILE A 168 -8.21 0.75 -8.94
CA ILE A 168 -9.05 1.94 -9.11
C ILE A 168 -9.42 2.53 -7.75
N LEU A 169 -9.86 1.68 -6.81
CA LEU A 169 -10.24 2.13 -5.47
C LEU A 169 -9.05 2.68 -4.70
N THR A 170 -7.90 2.01 -4.76
CA THR A 170 -6.67 2.45 -4.07
C THR A 170 -6.27 3.84 -4.50
N VAL A 171 -6.14 4.07 -5.80
CA VAL A 171 -5.78 5.39 -6.32
C VAL A 171 -6.85 6.44 -6.00
N SER A 172 -8.13 6.10 -6.18
CA SER A 172 -9.24 7.06 -5.98
C SER A 172 -9.37 7.48 -4.52
N ILE A 173 -9.33 6.52 -3.59
CA ILE A 173 -9.45 6.76 -2.15
C ILE A 173 -8.21 7.49 -1.65
N SER A 174 -7.00 7.06 -2.02
CA SER A 174 -5.76 7.73 -1.60
C SER A 174 -5.73 9.19 -2.03
N THR A 175 -6.13 9.50 -3.26
CA THR A 175 -6.19 10.88 -3.76
C THR A 175 -7.31 11.69 -3.10
N ALA A 176 -8.47 11.09 -2.85
CA ALA A 176 -9.60 11.77 -2.22
C ALA A 176 -9.35 12.14 -0.74
N VAL A 177 -8.62 11.28 -0.03
CA VAL A 177 -8.35 11.38 1.42
C VAL A 177 -7.11 12.24 1.73
N HIS A 178 -6.19 12.43 0.78
CA HIS A 178 -4.94 13.17 0.97
C HIS A 178 -4.87 14.37 0.00
N ARG A 179 -5.54 15.46 0.38
CA ARG A 179 -5.62 16.70 -0.42
C ARG A 179 -4.47 17.67 -0.15
N SER A 180 -4.07 17.80 1.12
CA SER A 180 -2.99 18.68 1.56
C SER A 180 -2.09 17.91 2.53
N PRO A 181 -0.78 17.78 2.25
CA PRO A 181 -0.19 17.93 0.93
C PRO A 181 -0.81 16.96 -0.09
N SER A 182 -0.74 17.28 -1.39
CA SER A 182 -1.31 16.42 -2.44
C SER A 182 -0.68 15.02 -2.42
N PHE A 183 -1.51 13.98 -2.61
CA PHE A 183 -1.05 12.58 -2.60
C PHE A 183 0.03 12.28 -3.65
N TYR A 184 -0.09 12.88 -4.83
CA TYR A 184 0.91 12.80 -5.90
C TYR A 184 1.65 14.13 -6.02
N ALA A 185 2.99 14.05 -5.99
CA ALA A 185 3.89 15.20 -6.04
C ALA A 185 5.19 14.83 -6.77
N PRO A 186 5.99 15.82 -7.20
CA PRO A 186 7.31 15.56 -7.80
C PRO A 186 8.25 14.89 -6.80
N THR A 187 8.87 13.75 -7.17
CA THR A 187 9.78 13.02 -6.27
C THR A 187 11.00 12.42 -6.99
N PRO A 188 12.09 13.18 -7.09
CA PRO A 188 12.08 14.59 -7.47
C PRO A 188 11.86 14.76 -8.98
N TYR A 189 12.19 13.73 -9.78
CA TYR A 189 12.30 13.86 -11.24
C TYR A 189 11.02 13.59 -12.03
N TRP A 190 10.03 12.93 -11.43
CA TRP A 190 8.73 12.65 -12.05
C TRP A 190 7.67 12.67 -10.96
N CYS A 191 6.42 12.68 -11.37
CA CYS A 191 5.30 12.67 -10.45
C CYS A 191 5.02 11.27 -9.91
N TRP A 192 5.06 11.13 -8.59
CA TRP A 192 4.83 9.87 -7.89
C TRP A 192 4.19 10.13 -6.52
N ILE A 193 3.97 9.09 -5.72
CA ILE A 193 3.39 9.20 -4.38
C ILE A 193 4.30 10.11 -3.54
N ASN A 194 3.73 11.14 -2.91
CA ASN A 194 4.45 12.17 -2.17
C ASN A 194 5.36 11.57 -1.08
N SER A 195 6.52 12.19 -0.84
CA SER A 195 7.49 11.77 0.16
C SER A 195 6.96 11.82 1.58
N SER A 196 5.97 12.67 1.85
CA SER A 196 5.26 12.73 3.13
C SER A 196 4.44 11.46 3.42
N TYR A 197 4.27 10.57 2.44
CA TYR A 197 3.46 9.36 2.54
C TYR A 197 4.28 8.07 2.28
N PRO A 198 5.41 7.83 3.00
CA PRO A 198 6.32 6.71 2.72
C PRO A 198 5.65 5.35 2.96
N LYS A 199 4.77 5.30 3.96
CA LYS A 199 3.89 4.18 4.29
C LYS A 199 3.14 3.67 3.04
N TYR A 200 2.48 4.58 2.33
CA TYR A 200 1.68 4.27 1.15
C TYR A 200 2.54 3.85 -0.06
N ARG A 201 3.77 4.36 -0.20
CA ARG A 201 4.72 3.92 -1.24
C ARG A 201 5.04 2.43 -1.12
N ILE A 202 5.23 1.97 0.12
CA ILE A 202 5.54 0.56 0.38
C ILE A 202 4.31 -0.30 0.10
N ALA A 203 3.16 0.04 0.68
CA ALA A 203 1.95 -0.78 0.60
C ALA A 203 1.35 -0.86 -0.82
N ILE A 204 1.35 0.23 -1.58
CA ILE A 204 0.63 0.33 -2.86
C ILE A 204 1.50 -0.10 -4.04
N GLU A 205 2.82 0.10 -3.98
CA GLU A 205 3.70 -0.11 -5.14
C GLU A 205 4.86 -1.07 -4.83
N ASN A 206 5.72 -0.75 -3.86
CA ASN A 206 6.95 -1.53 -3.66
C ASN A 206 6.66 -2.98 -3.26
N PHE A 207 5.65 -3.20 -2.41
CA PHE A 207 5.24 -4.53 -1.99
C PHE A 207 4.94 -5.46 -3.18
N TRP A 208 4.17 -4.96 -4.17
CA TRP A 208 3.78 -5.75 -5.34
C TRP A 208 4.96 -6.05 -6.27
N LEU A 209 5.85 -5.06 -6.47
CA LEU A 209 7.08 -5.25 -7.24
C LEU A 209 7.98 -6.31 -6.61
N TRP A 210 8.17 -6.25 -5.29
CA TRP A 210 8.99 -7.21 -4.55
C TRP A 210 8.39 -8.61 -4.54
N ILE A 211 7.07 -8.75 -4.42
CA ILE A 211 6.39 -10.04 -4.57
C ILE A 211 6.61 -10.61 -5.96
N GLY A 212 6.42 -9.81 -7.01
CA GLY A 212 6.63 -10.29 -8.36
C GLY A 212 8.08 -10.73 -8.57
N PHE A 213 9.05 -10.02 -7.99
CA PHE A 213 10.45 -10.47 -7.97
C PHE A 213 10.62 -11.80 -7.24
N ALA A 214 10.10 -11.94 -6.01
CA ALA A 214 10.19 -13.19 -5.25
C ALA A 214 9.57 -14.37 -5.99
N VAL A 215 8.46 -14.14 -6.72
CA VAL A 215 7.73 -15.18 -7.44
C VAL A 215 8.41 -15.58 -8.74
N SER A 216 9.25 -14.70 -9.31
CA SER A 216 10.11 -15.07 -10.45
C SER A 216 11.07 -16.23 -10.13
N ILE A 217 11.39 -16.46 -8.84
CA ILE A 217 12.17 -17.63 -8.37
C ILE A 217 11.48 -18.95 -8.74
N LEU A 218 10.14 -18.98 -8.86
CA LEU A 218 9.40 -20.18 -9.28
C LEU A 218 9.72 -20.63 -10.71
N TYR A 219 10.30 -19.76 -11.54
CA TYR A 219 10.80 -20.16 -12.86
C TYR A 219 12.05 -21.04 -12.77
N ILE A 220 12.84 -20.96 -11.71
CA ILE A 220 14.06 -21.77 -11.52
C ILE A 220 13.75 -23.27 -11.51
N PRO A 221 12.88 -23.81 -10.64
CA PRO A 221 12.55 -25.24 -10.65
C PRO A 221 11.89 -25.69 -11.96
N LEU A 222 11.14 -24.81 -12.63
CA LEU A 222 10.54 -25.09 -13.96
C LEU A 222 11.60 -25.28 -15.05
N ILE A 223 12.66 -24.47 -15.03
CA ILE A 223 13.79 -24.58 -15.95
C ILE A 223 14.54 -25.90 -15.71
N PHE A 224 14.81 -26.27 -14.45
CA PHE A 224 15.46 -27.54 -14.13
C PHE A 224 14.61 -28.76 -14.48
N TRP A 225 13.29 -28.66 -14.32
CA TRP A 225 12.35 -29.69 -14.77
C TRP A 225 12.40 -29.89 -16.28
N ASP A 226 12.26 -28.81 -17.05
CA ASP A 226 12.18 -28.92 -18.52
C ASP A 226 13.52 -29.33 -19.16
N ALA A 227 14.63 -29.04 -18.48
CA ALA A 227 15.95 -29.56 -18.80
C ALA A 227 16.11 -31.07 -18.49
N GLY A 228 15.10 -31.72 -17.89
CA GLY A 228 15.11 -33.14 -17.55
C GLY A 228 15.93 -33.48 -16.31
N HIS A 229 16.35 -32.48 -15.53
CA HIS A 229 17.12 -32.70 -14.29
C HIS A 229 16.23 -33.13 -13.13
N ILE A 230 14.93 -32.80 -13.18
CA ILE A 230 13.95 -33.11 -12.14
C ILE A 230 12.84 -33.95 -12.78
N VAL A 231 12.68 -35.19 -12.32
CA VAL A 231 11.54 -36.05 -12.66
C VAL A 231 10.78 -36.32 -11.36
N PRO A 232 9.46 -36.08 -11.28
CA PRO A 232 8.67 -36.60 -10.17
C PRO A 232 8.67 -38.11 -10.26
N GLY A 233 9.14 -38.76 -9.20
CA GLY A 233 8.92 -40.18 -9.00
C GLY A 233 7.93 -40.38 -7.86
N GLU A 234 7.29 -41.54 -7.81
CA GLU A 234 6.83 -42.11 -6.55
C GLU A 234 7.87 -43.16 -6.13
N PRO A 235 8.31 -43.23 -4.85
CA PRO A 235 7.75 -42.60 -3.65
C PRO A 235 8.42 -41.27 -3.21
N GLN A 236 9.42 -40.75 -3.92
CA GLN A 236 10.09 -39.48 -3.59
C GLN A 236 9.60 -38.33 -4.47
N TRP A 237 9.04 -37.28 -3.84
CA TRP A 237 8.41 -36.10 -4.48
C TRP A 237 9.27 -35.36 -5.54
N TRP A 238 10.57 -35.65 -5.62
CA TRP A 238 11.45 -35.37 -6.77
C TRP A 238 12.62 -36.34 -6.77
N THR A 239 13.15 -36.65 -7.96
CA THR A 239 14.46 -37.29 -8.12
C THR A 239 15.32 -36.46 -9.06
N PHE A 240 16.55 -36.18 -8.65
CA PHE A 240 17.52 -35.47 -9.49
C PHE A 240 18.21 -36.47 -10.42
N ARG A 241 18.00 -36.34 -11.74
CA ARG A 241 18.71 -37.13 -12.74
C ARG A 241 19.67 -36.23 -13.49
N ILE A 242 20.92 -36.67 -13.65
CA ILE A 242 21.87 -36.03 -14.55
C ILE A 242 21.70 -36.72 -15.91
N PRO A 243 21.08 -36.09 -16.91
CA PRO A 243 20.86 -36.71 -18.21
C PRO A 243 22.21 -36.94 -18.91
N SER A 244 22.58 -38.20 -19.11
CA SER A 244 23.74 -38.62 -19.89
C SER A 244 23.27 -38.91 -21.33
N GLY A 245 23.32 -37.90 -22.21
CA GLY A 245 23.07 -38.09 -23.65
C GLY A 245 22.34 -36.94 -24.35
N LYS A 246 22.93 -36.50 -25.48
CA LYS A 246 22.51 -35.50 -26.49
C LYS A 246 21.58 -34.36 -26.05
N LYS A 247 22.10 -33.12 -26.12
CA LYS A 247 21.35 -31.85 -26.00
C LYS A 247 20.14 -31.83 -26.96
N HIS A 248 18.97 -32.23 -26.47
CA HIS A 248 17.73 -31.89 -27.13
C HIS A 248 17.47 -30.41 -26.81
N SER A 249 17.50 -29.53 -27.82
CA SER A 249 17.08 -28.14 -27.65
C SER A 249 15.58 -28.15 -27.39
N ASN A 250 15.19 -28.25 -26.12
CA ASN A 250 13.80 -28.25 -25.74
C ASN A 250 13.27 -26.83 -25.99
N LYS A 251 12.48 -26.64 -27.06
CA LYS A 251 11.91 -25.32 -27.42
C LYS A 251 11.10 -24.73 -26.26
N GLN A 252 10.63 -25.57 -25.34
CA GLN A 252 9.91 -25.20 -24.13
C GLN A 252 10.82 -24.53 -23.07
N LEU A 253 12.06 -25.03 -22.88
CA LEU A 253 13.09 -24.46 -22.01
C LEU A 253 13.42 -23.03 -22.41
N SER A 254 13.64 -22.81 -23.71
CA SER A 254 13.98 -21.49 -24.26
C SER A 254 12.87 -20.47 -24.02
N LYS A 255 11.60 -20.89 -24.11
CA LYS A 255 10.43 -20.03 -23.85
C LYS A 255 10.29 -19.68 -22.36
N LEU A 256 10.54 -20.64 -21.45
CA LEU A 256 10.49 -20.41 -20.01
C LEU A 256 11.60 -19.46 -19.54
N ILE A 257 12.82 -19.61 -20.08
CA ILE A 257 13.94 -18.71 -19.81
C ILE A 257 13.64 -17.29 -20.31
N LEU A 258 13.06 -17.16 -21.51
CA LEU A 258 12.66 -15.85 -22.05
C LEU A 258 11.62 -15.15 -21.16
N CYS A 259 10.65 -15.90 -20.62
CA CYS A 259 9.66 -15.35 -19.68
C CYS A 259 10.30 -14.87 -18.38
N ALA A 260 11.24 -15.65 -17.82
CA ALA A 260 11.94 -15.26 -16.59
C ALA A 260 12.81 -14.01 -16.79
N LEU A 261 13.57 -13.95 -17.88
CA LEU A 261 14.46 -12.82 -18.18
C LEU A 261 13.69 -11.53 -18.48
N ALA A 262 12.57 -11.62 -19.19
CA ALA A 262 11.74 -10.46 -19.52
C ALA A 262 11.20 -9.75 -18.28
N TYR A 263 10.98 -10.48 -17.18
CA TYR A 263 10.54 -9.88 -15.92
C TYR A 263 11.73 -9.45 -15.04
N CYS A 264 12.75 -10.29 -14.89
CA CYS A 264 13.88 -9.98 -14.01
C CYS A 264 14.69 -8.77 -14.49
N LEU A 265 14.91 -8.62 -15.80
CA LEU A 265 15.80 -7.58 -16.33
C LEU A 265 15.26 -6.15 -16.08
N PRO A 266 13.96 -5.85 -16.31
CA PRO A 266 13.41 -4.52 -16.02
C PRO A 266 13.14 -4.27 -14.53
N VAL A 267 12.65 -5.30 -13.81
CA VAL A 267 12.12 -5.11 -12.46
C VAL A 267 13.20 -5.14 -11.38
N LEU A 268 14.25 -5.96 -11.53
CA LEU A 268 15.29 -6.14 -10.52
C LEU A 268 16.07 -4.83 -10.23
N PRO A 269 16.56 -4.07 -11.24
CA PRO A 269 17.29 -2.82 -10.96
C PRO A 269 16.43 -1.80 -10.22
N THR A 270 15.16 -1.68 -10.60
CA THR A 270 14.19 -0.76 -9.96
C THR A 270 13.90 -1.17 -8.52
N SER A 271 13.76 -2.48 -8.29
CA SER A 271 13.47 -3.03 -6.97
C SER A 271 14.65 -2.84 -6.01
N LEU A 272 15.87 -3.07 -6.49
CA LEU A 272 17.10 -2.83 -5.73
C LEU A 272 17.28 -1.34 -5.42
N ALA A 273 17.16 -0.46 -6.43
CA ALA A 273 17.30 0.98 -6.23
C ALA A 273 16.35 1.50 -5.14
N ARG A 274 15.09 1.05 -5.16
CA ARG A 274 14.08 1.45 -4.17
C ARG A 274 14.28 0.80 -2.80
N TRP A 275 14.82 -0.42 -2.73
CA TRP A 275 15.14 -1.08 -1.47
C TRP A 275 16.30 -0.39 -0.74
N PHE A 276 17.37 -0.05 -1.46
CA PHE A 276 18.53 0.65 -0.88
C PHE A 276 18.15 2.04 -0.35
N LEU A 277 17.20 2.72 -0.97
CA LEU A 277 16.65 3.99 -0.48
C LEU A 277 15.87 3.86 0.84
N VAL A 278 15.42 2.66 1.20
CA VAL A 278 14.61 2.42 2.42
C VAL A 278 15.47 1.89 3.57
N VAL A 279 16.57 1.19 3.30
CA VAL A 279 17.29 0.40 4.33
C VAL A 279 18.59 1.06 4.82
N HIS A 280 19.22 1.93 4.03
CA HIS A 280 20.52 2.51 4.40
C HIS A 280 20.52 4.04 4.29
N ASP A 281 20.59 4.71 5.43
CA ASP A 281 20.76 6.17 5.50
C ASP A 281 22.17 6.62 5.06
N ASP A 282 23.19 5.79 5.30
CA ASP A 282 24.60 6.17 5.14
C ASP A 282 25.21 5.86 3.76
N VAL A 283 24.66 4.88 3.02
CA VAL A 283 25.21 4.44 1.71
C VAL A 283 24.09 4.27 0.70
N LYS A 284 23.95 5.24 -0.20
CA LYS A 284 22.96 5.24 -1.28
C LYS A 284 23.65 5.01 -2.63
N PRO A 285 23.96 3.77 -3.02
CA PRO A 285 24.69 3.46 -4.27
C PRO A 285 23.95 3.90 -5.54
N PHE A 286 22.66 4.22 -5.44
CA PHE A 286 21.80 4.75 -6.52
C PHE A 286 21.30 6.19 -6.26
N ALA A 287 21.97 6.95 -5.38
CA ALA A 287 21.61 8.35 -5.12
C ALA A 287 21.92 9.30 -6.28
N THR A 288 22.78 8.92 -7.24
CA THR A 288 23.07 9.77 -8.38
C THR A 288 21.87 9.81 -9.33
N ALA A 289 21.50 11.01 -9.78
CA ALA A 289 20.37 11.22 -10.69
C ALA A 289 20.49 10.36 -11.96
N GLU A 290 21.70 10.23 -12.49
CA GLU A 290 22.02 9.47 -13.69
C GLU A 290 21.69 7.99 -13.54
N ALA A 291 22.02 7.39 -12.39
CA ALA A 291 21.71 5.99 -12.12
C ALA A 291 20.19 5.76 -12.07
N GLN A 292 19.44 6.68 -11.45
CA GLN A 292 17.98 6.61 -11.41
C GLN A 292 17.35 6.69 -12.81
N PHE A 293 17.85 7.57 -13.68
CA PHE A 293 17.36 7.65 -15.06
C PHE A 293 17.66 6.39 -15.87
N ILE A 294 18.83 5.77 -15.70
CA ILE A 294 19.17 4.50 -16.37
C ILE A 294 18.22 3.39 -15.93
N VAL A 295 18.02 3.25 -14.62
CA VAL A 295 17.09 2.26 -14.04
C VAL A 295 15.66 2.49 -14.55
N LYS A 296 15.20 3.74 -14.54
CA LYS A 296 13.88 4.13 -15.07
C LYS A 296 13.76 3.86 -16.56
N ALA A 297 14.80 4.10 -17.35
CA ALA A 297 14.79 3.86 -18.80
C ALA A 297 14.68 2.37 -19.13
N ILE A 298 15.43 1.52 -18.41
CA ILE A 298 15.35 0.05 -18.51
C ILE A 298 13.94 -0.43 -18.12
N PHE A 299 13.40 0.07 -17.01
CA PHE A 299 12.06 -0.28 -16.56
C PHE A 299 10.97 0.18 -17.55
N SER A 300 11.17 1.32 -18.20
CA SER A 300 10.26 1.86 -19.22
C SER A 300 10.22 1.03 -20.50
N LEU A 301 11.14 0.07 -20.71
CA LEU A 301 11.13 -0.91 -21.80
C LEU A 301 10.29 -2.17 -21.51
N SER A 302 9.64 -2.28 -20.33
CA SER A 302 8.86 -3.48 -19.93
C SER A 302 7.85 -3.91 -21.00
N GLY A 303 7.09 -2.97 -21.55
CA GLY A 303 6.08 -3.28 -22.57
C GLY A 303 6.66 -3.85 -23.86
N VAL A 304 7.87 -3.44 -24.26
CA VAL A 304 8.57 -4.09 -25.38
C VAL A 304 8.91 -5.53 -25.02
N CYS A 305 9.49 -5.76 -23.84
CA CYS A 305 9.82 -7.10 -23.35
C CYS A 305 8.59 -8.02 -23.32
N ASP A 306 7.46 -7.54 -22.79
CA ASP A 306 6.23 -8.33 -22.68
C ASP A 306 5.60 -8.64 -24.05
N VAL A 307 5.66 -7.71 -25.00
CA VAL A 307 5.24 -7.97 -26.40
C VAL A 307 6.15 -9.00 -27.08
N LEU A 308 7.46 -8.95 -26.84
CA LEU A 308 8.40 -9.94 -27.38
C LEU A 308 8.14 -11.33 -26.79
N VAL A 309 7.92 -11.43 -25.47
CA VAL A 309 7.53 -12.69 -24.81
C VAL A 309 6.23 -13.23 -25.41
N PHE A 310 5.22 -12.39 -25.59
CA PHE A 310 3.96 -12.82 -26.20
C PHE A 310 4.17 -13.40 -27.61
N LYS A 311 4.93 -12.70 -28.46
CA LYS A 311 5.20 -13.16 -29.84
C LYS A 311 6.03 -14.45 -29.90
N PHE A 312 7.08 -14.58 -29.09
CA PHE A 312 8.01 -15.70 -29.21
C PHE A 312 7.66 -16.90 -28.33
N ALA A 313 7.16 -16.66 -27.11
CA ALA A 313 6.80 -17.72 -26.20
C ALA A 313 5.38 -18.24 -26.42
N ARG A 314 4.46 -17.41 -26.94
CA ARG A 314 3.01 -17.65 -26.87
C ARG A 314 2.25 -17.38 -28.18
N SER A 315 2.90 -17.59 -29.33
CA SER A 315 2.37 -17.34 -30.68
C SER A 315 1.02 -18.00 -31.05
N GLY A 316 0.44 -18.86 -30.21
CA GLY A 316 -0.89 -19.47 -30.41
C GLY A 316 -2.05 -18.86 -29.63
N LEU A 317 -1.81 -17.94 -28.69
CA LEU A 317 -2.85 -17.35 -27.82
C LEU A 317 -3.47 -16.08 -28.45
N LEU A 318 -4.67 -15.66 -27.99
CA LEU A 318 -5.39 -14.45 -28.48
C LEU A 318 -5.63 -14.40 -30.01
N LEU A 319 -6.33 -15.38 -30.57
CA LEU A 319 -6.70 -15.48 -32.00
C LEU A 319 -5.55 -15.65 -33.01
N PHE A 320 -4.30 -15.82 -32.56
CA PHE A 320 -3.16 -16.11 -33.45
C PHE A 320 -2.94 -17.61 -33.74
N SER A 321 -3.75 -18.50 -33.16
CA SER A 321 -3.76 -19.94 -33.52
C SER A 321 -4.16 -20.14 -34.98
N SER A 322 -3.30 -20.81 -35.75
CA SER A 322 -3.59 -21.23 -37.13
C SER A 322 -4.55 -22.44 -37.12
N PRO A 323 -5.48 -22.57 -38.09
CA PRO A 323 -6.38 -23.72 -38.19
C PRO A 323 -5.67 -25.08 -38.34
N ASP A 324 -4.41 -25.08 -38.79
CA ASP A 324 -3.71 -26.30 -39.24
C ASP A 324 -3.13 -27.17 -38.10
N ASP A 325 -3.02 -26.65 -36.86
CA ASP A 325 -2.55 -27.44 -35.70
C ASP A 325 -3.62 -28.44 -35.18
N SER A 326 -4.86 -28.36 -35.68
CA SER A 326 -5.93 -29.31 -35.34
C SER A 326 -5.92 -30.59 -36.19
N SER A 327 -5.11 -30.64 -37.26
CA SER A 327 -5.01 -31.81 -38.15
C SER A 327 -3.89 -32.79 -37.79
N GLU A 328 -2.87 -32.37 -37.03
CA GLU A 328 -1.69 -33.22 -36.79
C GLU A 328 -1.87 -34.22 -35.63
N THR A 329 -2.92 -34.07 -34.82
CA THR A 329 -3.32 -35.06 -33.79
C THR A 329 -4.34 -36.08 -34.29
N ALA A 330 -4.87 -35.93 -35.51
CA ALA A 330 -5.91 -36.82 -36.06
C ALA A 330 -5.40 -37.82 -37.12
N SER A 331 -4.15 -37.74 -37.58
CA SER A 331 -3.65 -38.54 -38.71
C SER A 331 -2.70 -39.69 -38.38
N VAL A 332 -2.53 -40.08 -37.11
CA VAL A 332 -1.60 -41.19 -36.74
C VAL A 332 -2.25 -42.57 -36.70
N ASN A 333 -3.59 -42.69 -36.76
CA ASN A 333 -4.24 -44.02 -36.71
C ASN A 333 -5.19 -44.26 -37.91
N SER A 334 -4.63 -44.44 -39.10
CA SER A 334 -5.33 -45.16 -40.17
C SER A 334 -4.35 -45.70 -41.22
N LYS A 335 -3.79 -46.88 -40.97
CA LYS A 335 -3.41 -47.90 -41.96
C LYS A 335 -2.69 -49.02 -41.20
N ASP A 336 -3.39 -50.12 -41.00
CA ASP A 336 -2.99 -51.43 -41.55
C ASP A 336 -4.07 -52.47 -41.22
N SER A 337 -4.37 -53.27 -42.24
CA SER A 337 -5.50 -54.21 -42.30
C SER A 337 -5.00 -55.65 -42.38
N ALA A 338 -5.49 -56.48 -41.44
CA ALA A 338 -5.87 -57.92 -41.55
C ALA A 338 -4.75 -58.98 -41.77
N PRO A 339 -5.05 -60.31 -41.67
CA PRO A 339 -5.91 -61.09 -40.74
C PRO A 339 -5.26 -62.43 -40.27
N SER A 340 -5.80 -63.12 -39.23
CA SER A 340 -5.79 -64.61 -39.13
C SER A 340 -6.49 -65.19 -37.87
N ASP A 341 -7.32 -66.22 -38.13
CA ASP A 341 -7.62 -67.45 -37.35
C ASP A 341 -8.49 -67.36 -36.06
N ILE A 342 -9.77 -67.76 -36.05
CA ILE A 342 -10.41 -69.11 -36.08
C ILE A 342 -10.22 -69.92 -34.77
N ILE A 343 -11.37 -70.31 -34.15
CA ILE A 343 -11.72 -71.56 -33.41
C ILE A 343 -12.34 -71.37 -32.01
N LEU A 344 -13.68 -71.60 -31.96
CA LEU A 344 -14.52 -72.43 -31.04
C LEU A 344 -14.43 -72.18 -29.50
N ASP A 345 -15.48 -72.26 -28.67
CA ASP A 345 -16.78 -72.95 -28.74
C ASP A 345 -17.78 -72.37 -27.69
N ASP A 346 -19.07 -72.51 -28.02
CA ASP A 346 -20.29 -72.71 -27.21
C ASP A 346 -20.38 -72.40 -25.69
N ILE A 347 -21.47 -71.73 -25.29
CA ILE A 347 -22.63 -72.36 -24.60
C ILE A 347 -23.78 -71.34 -24.51
N ASP A 348 -24.99 -71.86 -24.76
CA ASP A 348 -26.21 -71.16 -25.07
C ASP A 348 -27.27 -71.36 -23.94
N VAL A 349 -28.36 -70.57 -24.00
CA VAL A 349 -29.72 -70.83 -23.47
C VAL A 349 -30.20 -70.28 -22.10
N ASN A 350 -31.11 -69.29 -22.23
CA ASN A 350 -32.39 -68.97 -21.52
C ASN A 350 -32.54 -68.94 -19.99
N SER A 351 -33.16 -67.86 -19.49
CA SER A 351 -34.57 -67.91 -19.04
C SER A 351 -35.14 -66.51 -18.76
N ASN A 352 -36.36 -66.27 -19.24
CA ASN A 352 -37.29 -65.26 -18.75
C ASN A 352 -37.54 -65.44 -17.26
N ASP A 353 -37.68 -64.36 -16.49
CA ASP A 353 -38.88 -64.11 -15.68
C ASP A 353 -38.93 -62.65 -15.23
N GLY A 354 -40.14 -62.07 -15.27
CA GLY A 354 -40.41 -60.74 -14.76
C GLY A 354 -40.51 -60.75 -13.24
N THR A 355 -40.04 -59.68 -12.60
CA THR A 355 -40.76 -59.03 -11.51
C THR A 355 -40.06 -57.73 -11.15
N GLU A 356 -40.77 -56.64 -11.41
CA GLU A 356 -40.49 -55.30 -10.93
C GLU A 356 -40.35 -55.33 -9.40
N LYS A 357 -39.11 -55.19 -8.91
CA LYS A 357 -38.81 -54.94 -7.49
C LYS A 357 -38.03 -53.63 -7.42
N THR A 358 -38.72 -52.61 -6.89
CA THR A 358 -38.20 -51.34 -6.40
C THR A 358 -36.85 -51.50 -5.69
N THR A 359 -35.78 -51.04 -6.33
CA THR A 359 -34.52 -50.69 -5.66
C THR A 359 -34.32 -49.19 -5.78
N GLU A 360 -34.60 -48.50 -4.67
CA GLU A 360 -34.18 -47.11 -4.45
C GLU A 360 -32.69 -46.96 -4.77
N PRO A 361 -32.25 -45.87 -5.42
CA PRO A 361 -30.82 -45.56 -5.45
C PRO A 361 -30.38 -45.22 -4.03
N VAL A 362 -29.48 -46.04 -3.48
CA VAL A 362 -28.72 -45.80 -2.25
C VAL A 362 -27.96 -44.47 -2.40
N ALA A 363 -28.64 -43.38 -2.06
CA ALA A 363 -28.15 -42.02 -2.05
C ALA A 363 -28.33 -41.39 -0.66
N VAL A 364 -28.15 -42.16 0.42
CA VAL A 364 -28.23 -41.64 1.78
C VAL A 364 -27.19 -42.33 2.67
N ALA A 365 -26.03 -41.69 2.84
CA ALA A 365 -25.16 -41.87 4.02
C ALA A 365 -23.98 -40.88 4.10
N LEU A 366 -23.64 -40.11 3.04
CA LEU A 366 -22.54 -39.12 3.09
C LEU A 366 -22.99 -37.66 3.27
N ALA A 367 -24.30 -37.39 3.24
CA ALA A 367 -24.87 -36.05 3.34
C ALA A 367 -24.69 -35.32 4.69
N PRO A 368 -24.87 -35.97 5.87
CA PRO A 368 -24.81 -35.23 7.14
C PRO A 368 -23.38 -34.76 7.46
N ARG A 369 -22.36 -35.58 7.22
CA ARG A 369 -20.95 -35.23 7.51
C ARG A 369 -20.47 -34.01 6.71
N ARG A 370 -20.98 -33.83 5.48
CA ARG A 370 -20.65 -32.70 4.61
C ARG A 370 -21.31 -31.39 5.06
N GLN A 371 -22.53 -31.44 5.59
CA GLN A 371 -23.25 -30.26 6.09
C GLN A 371 -22.63 -29.71 7.39
N TRP A 372 -22.25 -30.58 8.33
CA TRP A 372 -21.54 -30.20 9.55
C TRP A 372 -20.18 -29.54 9.24
N LEU A 373 -19.42 -30.10 8.28
CA LEU A 373 -18.15 -29.54 7.85
C LEU A 373 -18.33 -28.14 7.23
N THR A 374 -19.35 -27.94 6.38
CA THR A 374 -19.63 -26.62 5.80
C THR A 374 -20.07 -25.59 6.84
N GLY A 375 -20.86 -26.01 7.83
CA GLY A 375 -21.26 -25.14 8.94
C GLY A 375 -20.07 -24.72 9.80
N PHE A 376 -19.19 -25.67 10.14
CA PHE A 376 -17.96 -25.39 10.89
C PHE A 376 -17.03 -24.42 10.15
N LEU A 377 -16.82 -24.64 8.84
CA LEU A 377 -15.99 -23.75 8.01
C LEU A 377 -16.57 -22.34 7.91
N LEU A 378 -17.90 -22.21 7.81
CA LEU A 378 -18.56 -20.91 7.79
C LEU A 378 -18.41 -20.18 9.14
N CYS A 379 -18.58 -20.88 10.26
CA CYS A 379 -18.37 -20.31 11.60
C CYS A 379 -16.91 -19.87 11.79
N ALA A 380 -15.95 -20.69 11.37
CA ALA A 380 -14.53 -20.32 11.38
C ALA A 380 -14.25 -19.07 10.53
N TRP A 381 -14.82 -19.00 9.32
CA TRP A 381 -14.69 -17.84 8.43
C TRP A 381 -15.29 -16.55 9.04
N ILE A 382 -16.47 -16.63 9.68
CA ILE A 382 -17.05 -15.50 10.41
C ILE A 382 -16.14 -15.09 11.58
N GLY A 383 -15.62 -16.07 12.33
CA GLY A 383 -14.68 -15.84 13.42
C GLY A 383 -13.41 -15.09 12.97
N ILE A 384 -12.83 -15.47 11.83
CA ILE A 384 -11.65 -14.79 11.28
C ILE A 384 -11.99 -13.36 10.85
N ASN A 385 -13.16 -13.11 10.24
CA ASN A 385 -13.58 -11.75 9.90
C ASN A 385 -13.80 -10.87 11.14
N ALA A 386 -14.30 -11.45 12.24
CA ALA A 386 -14.40 -10.72 13.51
C ALA A 386 -13.01 -10.40 14.09
N LEU A 387 -12.06 -11.34 14.02
CA LEU A 387 -10.68 -11.11 14.43
C LEU A 387 -10.00 -10.05 13.57
N ASP A 388 -10.24 -10.04 12.26
CA ASP A 388 -9.74 -9.03 11.33
C ASP A 388 -10.28 -7.63 11.67
N ALA A 389 -11.58 -7.51 11.95
CA ALA A 389 -12.18 -6.25 12.41
C ALA A 389 -11.57 -5.74 13.73
N VAL A 390 -11.31 -6.65 14.69
CA VAL A 390 -10.61 -6.31 15.93
C VAL A 390 -9.18 -5.85 15.63
N TRP A 391 -8.49 -6.54 14.72
CA TRP A 391 -7.12 -6.22 14.31
C TRP A 391 -7.01 -4.81 13.71
N ILE A 392 -7.91 -4.47 12.79
CA ILE A 392 -8.03 -3.12 12.20
C ILE A 392 -8.36 -2.06 13.26
N THR A 393 -9.19 -2.40 14.25
CA THR A 393 -9.53 -1.46 15.33
C THR A 393 -8.31 -1.16 16.21
N TYR A 394 -7.48 -2.16 16.51
CA TYR A 394 -6.21 -1.93 17.20
C TYR A 394 -5.25 -1.06 16.38
N TYR A 395 -5.19 -1.25 15.06
CA TYR A 395 -4.43 -0.37 14.17
C TYR A 395 -4.89 1.08 14.28
N ILE A 396 -6.18 1.35 14.06
CA ILE A 396 -6.75 2.70 14.09
C ILE A 396 -6.49 3.34 15.46
N ARG A 397 -6.69 2.58 16.54
CA ARG A 397 -6.46 3.07 17.90
C ARG A 397 -4.99 3.38 18.14
N SER A 398 -4.05 2.52 17.76
CA SER A 398 -2.61 2.76 17.96
C SER A 398 -2.04 3.84 17.06
N ALA A 399 -2.61 4.05 15.86
CA ALA A 399 -2.24 5.13 14.96
C ALA A 399 -2.76 6.49 15.45
N THR A 400 -3.96 6.51 16.04
CA THR A 400 -4.59 7.75 16.48
C THR A 400 -4.25 8.10 17.92
N ASP A 401 -4.13 7.13 18.82
CA ASP A 401 -3.81 7.30 20.24
C ASP A 401 -2.62 6.39 20.61
N PRO A 402 -1.39 6.82 20.31
CA PRO A 402 -0.22 5.99 20.52
C PRO A 402 0.08 5.72 21.99
N ASN A 403 -0.41 6.55 22.92
CA ASN A 403 -0.10 6.46 24.35
C ASN A 403 -1.36 6.22 25.21
N PRO A 404 -1.32 5.35 26.23
CA PRO A 404 -0.19 4.52 26.62
C PRO A 404 0.13 3.47 25.55
N ARG A 405 1.42 3.16 25.39
CA ARG A 405 1.86 2.23 24.35
C ARG A 405 1.24 0.84 24.59
N THR A 406 0.64 0.29 23.56
CA THR A 406 0.12 -1.08 23.55
C THR A 406 1.20 -2.06 23.08
N VAL A 407 0.90 -3.36 23.12
CA VAL A 407 1.81 -4.40 22.58
C VAL A 407 2.15 -4.17 21.11
N VAL A 408 1.24 -3.53 20.36
CA VAL A 408 1.35 -3.32 18.91
C VAL A 408 2.35 -2.22 18.57
N ASN A 409 2.35 -1.12 19.32
CA ASN A 409 3.18 0.06 19.06
C ASN A 409 4.27 0.27 20.13
N LYS A 410 4.58 -0.77 20.91
CA LYS A 410 5.59 -0.74 21.97
C LYS A 410 6.97 -0.35 21.46
N SER A 411 7.33 -0.76 20.25
CA SER A 411 8.57 -0.37 19.57
C SER A 411 8.27 0.14 18.17
N HIS A 412 9.08 1.10 17.69
CA HIS A 412 8.91 1.68 16.35
C HIS A 412 9.01 0.63 15.22
N PRO A 413 9.97 -0.33 15.23
CA PRO A 413 10.00 -1.40 14.21
C PRO A 413 8.80 -2.34 14.28
N GLY A 414 8.30 -2.63 15.50
CA GLY A 414 7.11 -3.45 15.69
C GLY A 414 5.86 -2.81 15.09
N TRP A 415 5.73 -1.49 15.28
CA TRP A 415 4.66 -0.69 14.68
C TRP A 415 4.73 -0.70 13.15
N GLN A 416 5.92 -0.50 12.56
CA GLN A 416 6.11 -0.55 11.11
C GLN A 416 5.73 -1.92 10.51
N ALA A 417 6.15 -3.01 11.16
CA ALA A 417 5.83 -4.37 10.70
C ALA A 417 4.32 -4.65 10.77
N TYR A 418 3.67 -4.23 11.87
CA TYR A 418 2.23 -4.38 12.04
C TYR A 418 1.44 -3.59 11.00
N TYR A 419 1.85 -2.34 10.75
CA TYR A 419 1.32 -1.50 9.67
C TYR A 419 1.39 -2.23 8.33
N LEU A 420 2.57 -2.72 7.92
CA LEU A 420 2.74 -3.37 6.62
C LEU A 420 1.87 -4.62 6.51
N MET A 421 1.85 -5.44 7.55
CA MET A 421 1.05 -6.67 7.57
C MET A 421 -0.45 -6.40 7.41
N MET A 422 -0.97 -5.31 7.98
CA MET A 422 -2.38 -4.93 7.87
C MET A 422 -2.84 -4.80 6.41
N TYR A 423 -2.08 -4.08 5.59
CA TYR A 423 -2.43 -3.87 4.18
C TYR A 423 -2.27 -5.13 3.35
N VAL A 424 -1.19 -5.87 3.59
CA VAL A 424 -0.91 -7.11 2.88
C VAL A 424 -2.00 -8.14 3.15
N PHE A 425 -2.26 -8.41 4.44
CA PHE A 425 -3.30 -9.34 4.85
C PHE A 425 -4.67 -8.88 4.37
N GLY A 426 -5.00 -7.60 4.51
CA GLY A 426 -6.28 -7.03 4.09
C GLY A 426 -6.59 -7.30 2.62
N PHE A 427 -5.60 -7.18 1.72
CA PHE A 427 -5.81 -7.52 0.31
C PHE A 427 -6.11 -9.01 0.10
N PHE A 428 -5.27 -9.90 0.63
CA PHE A 428 -5.42 -11.33 0.42
C PHE A 428 -6.69 -11.87 1.08
N TRP A 429 -7.00 -11.40 2.29
CA TRP A 429 -8.21 -11.77 3.02
C TRP A 429 -9.47 -11.24 2.33
N GLY A 430 -9.43 -10.01 1.81
CA GLY A 430 -10.48 -9.47 0.95
C GLY A 430 -10.74 -10.36 -0.28
N CYS A 431 -9.69 -10.87 -0.93
CA CYS A 431 -9.84 -11.83 -2.03
C CYS A 431 -10.50 -13.15 -1.58
N VAL A 432 -10.13 -13.68 -0.41
CA VAL A 432 -10.77 -14.87 0.16
C VAL A 432 -12.25 -14.62 0.42
N ASN A 433 -12.60 -13.48 1.02
CA ASN A 433 -13.97 -13.08 1.28
C ASN A 433 -14.79 -12.98 -0.02
N ILE A 434 -14.23 -12.38 -1.07
CA ILE A 434 -14.85 -12.30 -2.40
C ILE A 434 -15.16 -13.70 -2.95
N VAL A 435 -14.20 -14.64 -2.86
CA VAL A 435 -14.39 -16.03 -3.31
C VAL A 435 -15.48 -16.74 -2.52
N VAL A 436 -15.48 -16.62 -1.19
CA VAL A 436 -16.48 -17.24 -0.30
C VAL A 436 -17.88 -16.67 -0.56
N CYS A 437 -18.01 -15.35 -0.69
CA CYS A 437 -19.27 -14.70 -1.03
C CYS A 437 -19.80 -15.19 -2.38
N MET A 438 -18.93 -15.33 -3.39
CA MET A 438 -19.36 -15.86 -4.69
C MET A 438 -19.79 -17.31 -4.65
N TRP A 439 -19.07 -18.16 -3.91
CA TRP A 439 -19.48 -19.54 -3.70
C TRP A 439 -20.88 -19.62 -3.06
N TYR A 440 -21.14 -18.76 -2.08
CA TYR A 440 -22.46 -18.64 -1.45
C TYR A 440 -23.53 -18.20 -2.46
N PHE A 441 -23.29 -17.15 -3.25
CA PHE A 441 -24.25 -16.68 -4.26
C PHE A 441 -24.54 -17.73 -5.34
N GLN A 442 -23.52 -18.47 -5.80
CA GLN A 442 -23.70 -19.54 -6.79
C GLN A 442 -24.49 -20.72 -6.21
N SER A 443 -24.25 -21.07 -4.96
CA SER A 443 -24.98 -22.13 -4.27
C SER A 443 -26.43 -21.75 -3.98
N ALA A 444 -26.71 -20.46 -3.72
CA ALA A 444 -28.06 -19.94 -3.55
C ALA A 444 -28.87 -19.94 -4.86
N ASP A 445 -28.26 -19.70 -6.01
CA ASP A 445 -28.96 -19.72 -7.32
C ASP A 445 -29.20 -21.16 -7.82
N ASN A 446 -28.38 -22.12 -7.40
CA ASN A 446 -28.50 -23.55 -7.74
C ASN A 446 -29.46 -24.33 -6.82
N SER A 447 -30.12 -23.69 -5.84
CA SER A 447 -31.07 -24.40 -4.98
C SER A 447 -32.19 -25.03 -5.83
N PRO A 448 -32.47 -26.33 -5.69
CA PRO A 448 -33.44 -27.02 -6.54
C PRO A 448 -34.77 -26.29 -6.49
N ARG A 449 -35.35 -25.99 -7.66
CA ARG A 449 -36.75 -25.58 -7.78
C ARG A 449 -37.56 -26.64 -7.05
N THR A 450 -38.03 -26.33 -5.84
CA THR A 450 -38.87 -27.23 -5.09
C THR A 450 -40.07 -27.56 -5.98
N ARG A 451 -40.16 -28.84 -6.35
CA ARG A 451 -41.26 -29.42 -7.13
C ARG A 451 -42.49 -29.56 -6.24
N PHE A 452 -42.82 -28.51 -5.49
CA PHE A 452 -44.06 -28.42 -4.75
C PHE A 452 -45.04 -27.71 -5.67
N GLY A 453 -46.10 -28.43 -6.06
CA GLY A 453 -47.15 -27.91 -6.90
C GLY A 453 -47.78 -26.70 -6.23
N ASP A 454 -47.45 -25.51 -6.71
CA ASP A 454 -48.06 -24.28 -6.24
C ASP A 454 -48.71 -23.55 -7.42
N ARG A 455 -50.01 -23.31 -7.23
CA ARG A 455 -50.91 -22.52 -8.07
C ARG A 455 -50.19 -21.30 -8.68
N ASN A 456 -50.34 -21.14 -10.00
CA ASN A 456 -49.89 -20.02 -10.83
C ASN A 456 -50.55 -18.67 -10.43
N SER A 457 -50.40 -18.21 -9.19
CA SER A 457 -50.80 -16.85 -8.83
C SER A 457 -49.63 -15.89 -9.04
N THR A 458 -49.89 -14.78 -9.73
CA THR A 458 -48.95 -13.66 -9.98
C THR A 458 -48.28 -13.17 -8.69
N PHE A 459 -48.99 -13.28 -7.57
CA PHE A 459 -48.51 -12.93 -6.23
C PHE A 459 -47.33 -13.79 -5.75
N SER A 460 -47.32 -15.10 -6.04
CA SER A 460 -46.21 -15.99 -5.65
C SER A 460 -44.94 -15.74 -6.47
N GLN A 461 -45.07 -15.24 -7.71
CA GLN A 461 -43.94 -14.83 -8.53
C GLN A 461 -43.35 -13.51 -8.04
N ILE A 462 -44.19 -12.53 -7.71
CA ILE A 462 -43.77 -11.24 -7.14
C ILE A 462 -43.08 -11.45 -5.79
N ALA A 463 -43.63 -12.29 -4.90
CA ALA A 463 -43.03 -12.58 -3.60
C ALA A 463 -41.66 -13.28 -3.70
N ARG A 464 -41.49 -14.18 -4.69
CA ARG A 464 -40.19 -14.84 -4.96
C ARG A 464 -39.16 -13.86 -5.52
N SER A 465 -39.58 -12.99 -6.45
CA SER A 465 -38.73 -11.91 -6.96
C SER A 465 -38.34 -10.96 -5.83
N ALA A 466 -39.28 -10.47 -5.03
CA ALA A 466 -39.02 -9.58 -3.91
C ALA A 466 -38.06 -10.18 -2.88
N ARG A 467 -38.20 -11.48 -2.57
CA ARG A 467 -37.28 -12.19 -1.66
C ARG A 467 -35.88 -12.38 -2.25
N LYS A 468 -35.77 -12.60 -3.56
CA LYS A 468 -34.48 -12.67 -4.28
C LYS A 468 -33.79 -11.30 -4.30
N TRP A 469 -34.50 -10.25 -4.69
CA TRP A 469 -33.99 -8.87 -4.73
C TRP A 469 -33.67 -8.32 -3.33
N GLY A 470 -34.48 -8.64 -2.32
CA GLY A 470 -34.19 -8.28 -0.92
C GLY A 470 -32.94 -8.95 -0.37
N ARG A 471 -32.72 -10.23 -0.69
CA ARG A 471 -31.47 -10.94 -0.34
C ARG A 471 -30.26 -10.33 -1.04
N ILE A 472 -30.37 -10.02 -2.33
CA ILE A 472 -29.30 -9.36 -3.10
C ILE A 472 -28.98 -7.97 -2.52
N GLY A 473 -30.01 -7.18 -2.17
CA GLY A 473 -29.86 -5.83 -1.62
C GLY A 473 -29.10 -5.77 -0.28
N ILE A 474 -29.13 -6.83 0.53
CA ILE A 474 -28.39 -6.90 1.80
C ILE A 474 -27.04 -7.59 1.63
N LEU A 475 -26.98 -8.69 0.88
CA LEU A 475 -25.76 -9.49 0.76
C LEU A 475 -24.69 -8.85 -0.12
N VAL A 476 -25.07 -8.06 -1.13
CA VAL A 476 -24.10 -7.38 -1.98
C VAL A 476 -23.31 -6.31 -1.21
N PRO A 477 -23.94 -5.39 -0.45
CA PRO A 477 -23.20 -4.47 0.42
C PRO A 477 -22.29 -5.19 1.42
N VAL A 478 -22.78 -6.27 2.05
CA VAL A 478 -21.97 -7.07 2.98
C VAL A 478 -20.77 -7.69 2.27
N ALA A 479 -20.95 -8.25 1.07
CA ALA A 479 -19.86 -8.81 0.27
C ALA A 479 -18.85 -7.74 -0.16
N VAL A 480 -19.32 -6.53 -0.47
CA VAL A 480 -18.46 -5.38 -0.78
C VAL A 480 -17.66 -4.96 0.46
N ILE A 481 -18.31 -4.85 1.62
CA ILE A 481 -17.64 -4.50 2.88
C ILE A 481 -16.62 -5.57 3.28
N LEU A 482 -16.96 -6.86 3.18
CA LEU A 482 -16.03 -7.94 3.51
C LEU A 482 -14.90 -8.07 2.48
N GLY A 483 -15.16 -7.76 1.21
CA GLY A 483 -14.15 -7.82 0.16
C GLY A 483 -13.17 -6.65 0.16
N LEU A 484 -13.66 -5.44 0.46
CA LEU A 484 -12.87 -4.21 0.38
C LEU A 484 -12.44 -3.69 1.76
N GLY A 485 -13.27 -3.89 2.77
CA GLY A 485 -13.08 -3.39 4.14
C GLY A 485 -11.73 -3.74 4.75
N PRO A 486 -11.24 -4.99 4.68
CA PRO A 486 -9.97 -5.35 5.28
C PRO A 486 -8.78 -4.49 4.81
N PHE A 487 -8.78 -4.04 3.56
CA PHE A 487 -7.73 -3.17 3.02
C PHE A 487 -8.01 -1.67 3.22
N PHE A 488 -9.26 -1.23 3.01
CA PHE A 488 -9.59 0.19 2.98
C PHE A 488 -10.02 0.77 4.33
N ALA A 489 -10.52 -0.05 5.26
CA ALA A 489 -10.93 0.40 6.58
C ALA A 489 -9.77 1.00 7.40
N PRO A 490 -8.53 0.49 7.35
CA PRO A 490 -7.38 1.18 7.96
C PRO A 490 -7.19 2.60 7.43
N VAL A 491 -7.20 2.79 6.10
CA VAL A 491 -6.95 4.11 5.46
C VAL A 491 -8.03 5.12 5.83
N VAL A 492 -9.30 4.73 5.69
CA VAL A 492 -10.44 5.62 5.92
C VAL A 492 -10.66 5.82 7.41
N GLY A 493 -10.59 4.73 8.18
CA GLY A 493 -10.83 4.71 9.61
C GLY A 493 -9.79 5.51 10.40
N GLU A 494 -8.51 5.43 10.02
CA GLU A 494 -7.44 6.25 10.64
C GLU A 494 -7.76 7.74 10.50
N ARG A 495 -8.18 8.20 9.32
CA ARG A 495 -8.43 9.63 9.05
C ARG A 495 -9.67 10.14 9.76
N ILE A 496 -10.75 9.34 9.78
CA ILE A 496 -11.95 9.66 10.55
C ILE A 496 -11.61 9.73 12.04
N ALA A 497 -10.86 8.75 12.56
CA ALA A 497 -10.46 8.72 13.96
C ALA A 497 -9.50 9.88 14.31
N GLN A 498 -8.59 10.27 13.42
CA GLN A 498 -7.71 11.44 13.59
C GLN A 498 -8.53 12.73 13.65
N GLN A 499 -9.51 12.90 12.76
CA GLN A 499 -10.40 14.06 12.78
C GLN A 499 -11.23 14.11 14.08
N GLN A 500 -11.80 12.98 14.50
CA GLN A 500 -12.56 12.92 15.75
C GLN A 500 -11.67 13.19 16.96
N ALA A 501 -10.46 12.63 16.98
CA ALA A 501 -9.46 12.89 18.01
C ALA A 501 -9.07 14.37 18.05
N TRP A 502 -8.87 15.01 16.90
CA TRP A 502 -8.53 16.42 16.83
C TRP A 502 -9.60 17.30 17.49
N VAL A 503 -10.88 16.96 17.31
CA VAL A 503 -12.00 17.74 17.86
C VAL A 503 -12.24 17.44 19.34
N HIS A 504 -12.25 16.16 19.74
CA HIS A 504 -12.80 15.73 21.04
C HIS A 504 -11.77 15.24 22.07
N ARG A 505 -10.49 15.07 21.70
CA ARG A 505 -9.51 14.43 22.60
C ARG A 505 -9.24 15.22 23.88
N CYS A 506 -9.31 16.54 23.81
CA CYS A 506 -9.07 17.40 24.97
C CYS A 506 -10.36 17.77 25.73
N ASP A 507 -11.50 17.15 25.42
CA ASP A 507 -12.80 17.49 26.06
C ASP A 507 -12.80 17.28 27.58
N SER A 508 -11.99 16.31 28.06
CA SER A 508 -11.80 16.01 29.48
C SER A 508 -10.82 16.94 30.21
N PHE A 509 -10.15 17.85 29.49
CA PHE A 509 -9.18 18.80 30.03
C PHE A 509 -9.79 20.21 30.07
N ASN A 510 -9.24 21.08 30.91
CA ASN A 510 -9.68 22.49 30.98
C ASN A 510 -9.20 23.33 29.78
N GLY A 511 -8.20 22.87 29.04
CA GLY A 511 -7.68 23.55 27.87
C GLY A 511 -6.97 22.65 26.88
N GLU A 512 -6.64 23.25 25.73
CA GLU A 512 -5.83 22.67 24.68
C GLU A 512 -4.71 23.63 24.27
N VAL A 513 -3.59 23.08 23.85
CA VAL A 513 -2.42 23.81 23.38
C VAL A 513 -2.15 23.37 21.95
N VAL A 514 -2.06 24.33 21.03
CA VAL A 514 -1.76 24.08 19.62
C VAL A 514 -0.33 24.54 19.36
N LEU A 515 0.53 23.59 19.01
CA LEU A 515 1.92 23.80 18.64
C LEU A 515 2.04 23.90 17.13
N ASN A 516 2.49 25.05 16.65
CA ASN A 516 2.78 25.30 15.25
C ASN A 516 4.30 25.31 15.07
N GLY A 517 4.83 24.24 14.46
CA GLY A 517 6.21 24.22 13.98
C GLY A 517 6.36 24.95 12.66
N LEU A 518 7.60 25.18 12.25
CA LEU A 518 7.91 25.81 10.97
C LEU A 518 7.92 24.80 9.82
N PHE A 519 7.67 25.32 8.61
CA PHE A 519 7.96 24.58 7.39
C PHE A 519 9.46 24.68 7.07
N PHE A 520 9.99 23.73 6.32
CA PHE A 520 11.40 23.73 5.90
C PHE A 520 11.80 25.00 5.11
N ASN A 521 10.84 25.67 4.46
CA ASN A 521 11.02 26.91 3.70
C ASN A 521 10.46 28.15 4.40
N SER A 522 10.13 28.06 5.69
CA SER A 522 9.71 29.22 6.47
C SER A 522 10.81 30.31 6.46
N PRO A 523 10.45 31.60 6.38
CA PRO A 523 11.41 32.70 6.45
C PRO A 523 12.22 32.65 7.74
N ALA A 524 13.49 33.08 7.71
CA ALA A 524 14.37 33.09 8.88
C ALA A 524 13.85 33.94 10.07
N ASN A 525 12.90 34.84 9.82
CA ASN A 525 12.28 35.70 10.85
C ASN A 525 11.04 35.07 11.49
N GLU A 526 10.57 33.93 10.98
CA GLU A 526 9.42 33.21 11.52
C GLU A 526 9.88 32.32 12.68
N ALA A 527 9.09 32.26 13.75
CA ALA A 527 9.36 31.45 14.93
C ALA A 527 8.21 30.47 15.18
N PRO A 528 8.47 29.23 15.65
CA PRO A 528 7.43 28.32 16.09
C PRO A 528 6.60 28.94 17.22
N ILE A 529 5.29 28.65 17.25
CA ILE A 529 4.35 29.24 18.20
C ILE A 529 3.59 28.14 18.94
N ALA A 530 3.43 28.29 20.25
CA ALA A 530 2.48 27.55 21.08
C ALA A 530 1.32 28.47 21.48
N SER A 531 0.12 28.14 21.04
CA SER A 531 -1.11 28.87 21.39
C SER A 531 -1.93 28.08 22.41
N PHE A 532 -2.24 28.72 23.54
CA PHE A 532 -3.00 28.14 24.64
C PHE A 532 -4.46 28.58 24.59
N TYR A 533 -5.37 27.61 24.63
CA TYR A 533 -6.82 27.80 24.65
C TYR A 533 -7.38 27.19 25.92
N PHE A 534 -8.03 28.01 26.75
CA PHE A 534 -8.65 27.53 27.99
C PHE A 534 -10.16 27.78 27.96
N ARG A 535 -10.90 26.88 28.58
CA ARG A 535 -12.35 26.96 28.67
C ARG A 535 -12.75 28.07 29.64
N GLN A 536 -13.55 29.01 29.15
CA GLN A 536 -14.13 30.07 29.97
C GLN A 536 -15.35 29.56 30.75
N PRO A 537 -15.82 30.30 31.78
CA PRO A 537 -17.02 29.94 32.54
C PRO A 537 -18.29 29.75 31.67
N ASN A 538 -18.33 30.37 30.49
CA ASN A 538 -19.39 30.22 29.50
C ASN A 538 -19.29 28.92 28.67
N GLY A 539 -18.30 28.07 28.93
CA GLY A 539 -18.05 26.81 28.23
C GLY A 539 -17.29 26.94 26.90
N THR A 540 -16.98 28.14 26.42
CA THR A 540 -16.25 28.35 25.16
C THR A 540 -14.74 28.29 25.37
N LEU A 541 -14.03 27.66 24.43
CA LEU A 541 -12.56 27.72 24.35
C LEU A 541 -12.16 29.07 23.76
N GLN A 542 -11.37 29.84 24.51
CA GLN A 542 -10.79 31.09 24.02
C GLN A 542 -9.26 31.04 24.12
N LYS A 543 -8.59 31.60 23.11
CA LYS A 543 -7.13 31.76 23.10
C LYS A 543 -6.74 32.75 24.20
N GLN A 544 -5.85 32.35 25.10
CA GLN A 544 -5.41 33.18 26.22
C GLN A 544 -3.95 33.62 26.11
N TYR A 545 -3.06 32.74 25.64
CA TYR A 545 -1.62 33.01 25.59
C TYR A 545 -1.02 32.48 24.30
N ASP A 546 -0.08 33.23 23.72
CA ASP A 546 0.81 32.78 22.66
C ASP A 546 2.25 32.87 23.17
N TYR A 547 2.99 31.78 23.04
CA TYR A 547 4.42 31.72 23.30
C TYR A 547 5.17 31.42 22.02
N ASN A 548 6.30 32.06 21.79
CA ASN A 548 7.19 31.74 20.68
C ASN A 548 8.45 31.01 21.16
N LEU A 549 9.06 30.26 20.25
CA LEU A 549 10.31 29.57 20.50
C LEU A 549 11.42 30.18 19.64
N THR A 550 12.50 30.65 20.26
CA THR A 550 13.66 31.23 19.56
C THR A 550 14.94 30.64 20.11
N ASN A 551 15.98 30.50 19.28
CA ASN A 551 17.30 30.05 19.74
C ASN A 551 18.24 31.22 19.98
N ASP A 552 19.25 30.99 20.81
CA ASP A 552 20.33 31.96 21.00
C ASP A 552 21.23 32.02 19.76
N ALA A 553 21.60 33.25 19.35
CA ALA A 553 22.41 33.48 18.17
C ALA A 553 23.89 33.10 18.36
N VAL A 554 24.37 33.05 19.61
CA VAL A 554 25.75 32.73 19.97
C VAL A 554 25.87 31.26 20.36
N ASN A 555 24.90 30.74 21.11
CA ASN A 555 24.91 29.34 21.57
C ASN A 555 23.67 28.55 21.09
N PRO A 556 23.77 27.75 20.01
CA PRO A 556 22.62 27.05 19.42
C PRO A 556 21.99 25.99 20.33
N SER A 557 22.64 25.61 21.43
CA SER A 557 22.08 24.71 22.44
C SER A 557 21.13 25.41 23.42
N ILE A 558 21.05 26.75 23.40
CA ILE A 558 20.18 27.52 24.27
C ILE A 558 18.93 27.96 23.52
N TRP A 559 17.77 27.69 24.10
CA TRP A 559 16.46 28.01 23.53
C TRP A 559 15.60 28.79 24.51
N TYR A 560 14.88 29.78 24.00
CA TYR A 560 14.00 30.66 24.75
C TYR A 560 12.55 30.43 24.33
N PHE A 561 11.71 30.06 25.29
CA PHE A 561 10.27 29.95 25.12
C PHE A 561 9.61 31.14 25.82
N SER A 562 9.20 32.15 25.06
CA SER A 562 8.85 33.47 25.58
C SER A 562 7.41 33.84 25.28
N LEU A 563 6.77 34.56 26.21
CA LEU A 563 5.41 35.05 26.04
C LEU A 563 5.37 36.13 24.95
N LEU A 564 4.63 35.87 23.89
CA LEU A 564 4.42 36.80 22.77
C LEU A 564 3.20 37.70 23.02
N SER A 565 2.09 37.10 23.43
CA SER A 565 0.86 37.83 23.76
C SER A 565 0.04 37.08 24.81
N GLY A 566 -0.70 37.80 25.65
CA GLY A 566 -1.51 37.21 26.70
C GLY A 566 -2.70 38.08 27.07
N SER A 567 -3.86 37.47 27.30
CA SER A 567 -5.07 38.13 27.81
C SER A 567 -5.44 37.54 29.17
N GLY A 568 -5.08 38.23 30.25
CA GLY A 568 -5.39 37.84 31.63
C GLY A 568 -4.29 38.21 32.62
N SER A 569 -4.62 38.25 33.91
CA SER A 569 -3.70 38.57 35.02
C SER A 569 -2.85 37.37 35.49
N ALA A 570 -2.79 36.28 34.73
CA ALA A 570 -2.29 34.97 35.16
C ALA A 570 -1.10 34.42 34.34
N ALA A 571 -0.47 35.19 33.45
CA ALA A 571 0.82 34.78 32.90
C ALA A 571 1.90 34.94 33.98
N GLN A 572 2.05 33.92 34.83
CA GLN A 572 3.02 33.89 35.91
C GLN A 572 4.47 33.75 35.42
N ILE A 573 4.69 33.51 34.13
CA ILE A 573 6.02 33.23 33.55
C ILE A 573 6.17 33.97 32.22
N GLN A 574 7.19 34.82 32.14
CA GLN A 574 7.51 35.61 30.95
C GLN A 574 8.33 34.81 29.95
N ASN A 575 9.33 34.06 30.42
CA ASN A 575 10.14 33.21 29.55
C ASN A 575 10.61 31.94 30.31
N VAL A 576 10.89 30.90 29.54
CA VAL A 576 11.59 29.69 29.99
C VAL A 576 12.79 29.51 29.08
N THR A 577 13.98 29.45 29.68
CA THR A 577 15.25 29.25 28.97
C THR A 577 15.69 27.80 29.18
N TYR A 578 15.98 27.09 28.10
CA TYR A 578 16.46 25.71 28.11
C TYR A 578 17.94 25.66 27.71
N ASP A 579 18.72 24.89 28.45
CA ASP A 579 20.08 24.50 28.09
C ASP A 579 20.08 23.01 27.75
N LEU A 580 20.15 22.71 26.45
CA LEU A 580 20.10 21.34 25.94
C LEU A 580 21.39 20.53 26.19
N ASN A 581 22.51 21.18 26.52
CA ASN A 581 23.76 20.47 26.82
C ASN A 581 23.77 19.95 28.26
N ASN A 582 23.24 20.75 29.18
CA ASN A 582 23.20 20.42 30.61
C ASN A 582 21.87 19.81 31.05
N PHE A 583 20.88 19.73 30.16
CA PHE A 583 19.52 19.26 30.43
C PHE A 583 18.85 20.02 31.58
N THR A 584 19.01 21.34 31.59
CA THR A 584 18.45 22.25 32.60
C THR A 584 17.54 23.28 31.96
N PHE A 585 16.61 23.82 32.76
CA PHE A 585 15.81 24.96 32.34
C PHE A 585 15.61 25.93 33.51
N VAL A 586 15.39 27.20 33.17
CA VAL A 586 15.14 28.26 34.14
C VAL A 586 14.01 29.15 33.64
N ALA A 587 13.07 29.49 34.52
CA ALA A 587 11.91 30.31 34.23
C ALA A 587 12.00 31.67 34.93
N THR A 588 11.56 32.71 34.22
CA THR A 588 11.59 34.10 34.71
C THR A 588 10.17 34.62 34.90
N CYS A 589 9.89 35.12 36.10
CA CYS A 589 8.56 35.57 36.49
C CYS A 589 8.35 37.07 36.19
N PRO A 590 7.09 37.53 36.06
CA PRO A 590 6.79 38.93 35.82
C PRO A 590 7.22 39.81 37.01
N GLY A 591 7.82 40.96 36.71
CA GLY A 591 8.03 42.03 37.67
C GLY A 591 9.47 42.48 37.93
N ASN A 592 10.52 41.71 37.54
CA ASN A 592 11.92 42.19 37.64
C ASN A 592 13.00 41.33 36.93
N ALA A 593 12.67 40.55 35.88
CA ALA A 593 13.64 39.69 35.18
C ALA A 593 14.43 38.72 36.11
N THR A 594 13.91 38.43 37.30
CA THR A 594 14.50 37.50 38.27
C THR A 594 14.02 36.08 38.00
N GLN A 595 14.97 35.15 38.01
CA GLN A 595 14.69 33.71 37.95
C GLN A 595 13.85 33.31 39.16
N CYS A 596 12.70 32.69 38.92
CA CYS A 596 11.79 32.27 39.98
C CYS A 596 11.71 30.75 40.12
N THR A 597 12.03 30.02 39.06
CA THR A 597 11.99 28.56 39.06
C THR A 597 13.13 28.04 38.24
N LYS A 598 13.75 26.96 38.70
CA LYS A 598 14.74 26.19 37.95
C LYS A 598 14.34 24.74 37.91
N GLY A 599 14.86 24.01 36.95
CA GLY A 599 14.65 22.58 36.91
C GLY A 599 15.64 21.86 36.02
N THR A 600 15.57 20.54 36.11
CA THR A 600 16.26 19.63 35.21
C THR A 600 15.23 18.82 34.44
N PHE A 601 15.60 18.42 33.25
CA PHE A 601 14.88 17.40 32.50
C PHE A 601 15.83 16.26 32.18
N GLN A 602 15.30 15.06 31.99
CA GLN A 602 16.10 13.93 31.53
C GLN A 602 15.39 13.30 30.34
N ASP A 603 16.14 12.98 29.30
CA ASP A 603 15.62 12.37 28.08
C ASP A 603 15.99 10.86 27.95
N ALA A 604 17.01 10.38 28.67
CA ALA A 604 17.39 8.98 28.65
C ALA A 604 16.39 8.06 29.37
N GLY A 605 15.59 7.31 28.61
CA GLY A 605 14.64 6.33 29.15
C GLY A 605 13.27 6.94 29.37
N TYR A 606 12.94 7.36 30.59
CA TYR A 606 11.67 8.06 30.83
C TYR A 606 11.93 9.56 30.80
N LEU A 607 11.11 10.32 30.10
CA LEU A 607 11.16 11.77 30.19
C LEU A 607 10.66 12.18 31.56
N SER A 608 11.53 12.86 32.30
CA SER A 608 11.19 13.40 33.61
C SER A 608 11.57 14.86 33.70
N PHE A 609 10.83 15.59 34.54
CA PHE A 609 11.12 16.98 34.90
C PHE A 609 11.14 17.08 36.42
N LEU A 610 12.23 17.64 36.95
CA LEU A 610 12.30 18.05 38.34
C LEU A 610 12.28 19.57 38.39
N ILE A 611 11.23 20.12 38.98
CA ILE A 611 10.98 21.56 39.02
C ILE A 611 11.14 22.03 40.47
N LEU A 612 12.01 23.00 40.69
CA LEU A 612 12.39 23.53 41.99
C LEU A 612 12.17 25.05 42.03
N ASP A 613 11.68 25.54 43.16
CA ASP A 613 11.64 26.97 43.46
C ASP A 613 13.06 27.53 43.58
N GLU A 614 13.34 28.67 42.96
CA GLU A 614 14.71 29.21 42.91
C GLU A 614 15.22 29.66 44.28
N ALA A 615 14.32 30.25 45.10
CA ALA A 615 14.70 30.84 46.38
C ALA A 615 14.85 29.78 47.50
N SER A 616 13.95 28.80 47.53
CA SER A 616 13.88 27.79 48.59
C SER A 616 14.48 26.44 48.21
N ASN A 617 14.77 26.20 46.93
CA ASN A 617 15.08 24.88 46.38
C ASN A 617 14.01 23.80 46.71
N ALA A 618 12.80 24.21 47.08
CA ALA A 618 11.70 23.29 47.34
C ALA A 618 11.17 22.71 46.03
N THR A 619 10.81 21.43 46.04
CA THR A 619 10.22 20.76 44.88
C THR A 619 8.81 21.30 44.62
N ILE A 620 8.62 21.95 43.48
CA ILE A 620 7.30 22.42 43.01
C ILE A 620 6.57 21.26 42.34
N ALA A 621 7.25 20.55 41.44
CA ALA A 621 6.70 19.42 40.73
C ALA A 621 7.79 18.43 40.35
N ASN A 622 7.45 17.15 40.42
CA ASN A 622 8.25 16.07 39.86
C ASN A 622 7.38 15.34 38.85
N LEU A 623 7.76 15.37 37.57
CA LEU A 623 6.96 14.86 36.47
C LEU A 623 7.69 13.71 35.79
N LYS A 624 6.94 12.71 35.32
CA LYS A 624 7.48 11.57 34.59
C LYS A 624 6.51 11.04 33.55
N THR A 625 7.03 10.59 32.41
CA THR A 625 6.22 9.95 31.38
C THR A 625 5.73 8.57 31.78
N VAL A 626 4.57 8.18 31.25
CA VAL A 626 4.01 6.83 31.41
C VAL A 626 4.85 5.80 30.64
N ASP A 627 5.27 6.13 29.42
CA ASP A 627 6.01 5.25 28.53
C ASP A 627 7.48 5.66 28.43
N ARG A 628 8.35 4.65 28.21
CA ARG A 628 9.80 4.83 28.00
C ARG A 628 10.14 5.27 26.58
N ASP A 629 9.39 4.82 25.58
CA ASP A 629 9.62 5.21 24.18
C ASP A 629 8.80 6.47 23.85
N TRP A 630 9.18 7.55 24.52
CA TRP A 630 8.73 8.92 24.28
C TRP A 630 9.76 9.59 23.34
N ASP A 631 9.34 10.56 22.50
CA ASP A 631 10.18 11.07 21.41
C ASP A 631 10.33 12.61 21.44
N TYR A 632 11.56 13.12 21.64
CA TYR A 632 11.95 14.51 21.30
C TYR A 632 12.76 14.56 19.99
N GLY A 633 12.32 13.84 18.97
CA GLY A 633 12.99 13.81 17.67
C GLY A 633 14.32 13.05 17.72
N HIS A 634 14.42 11.99 18.53
CA HIS A 634 15.49 11.00 18.38
C HIS A 634 15.28 10.17 17.11
N HIS A 635 14.02 9.98 16.71
CA HIS A 635 13.65 9.52 15.38
C HIS A 635 12.99 10.70 14.68
N SER A 636 13.58 11.20 13.60
CA SER A 636 13.12 12.41 12.88
C SER A 636 11.76 12.25 12.18
N ASP A 637 11.17 11.06 12.26
CA ASP A 637 10.11 10.61 11.35
C ASP A 637 8.71 10.61 12.00
N ASP A 638 8.63 10.82 13.32
CA ASP A 638 7.37 10.83 14.07
C ASP A 638 7.20 12.13 14.89
N ALA A 639 5.95 12.57 15.05
CA ALA A 639 5.61 13.70 15.92
C ALA A 639 5.85 13.33 17.40
N PRO A 640 6.26 14.29 18.25
CA PRO A 640 6.47 14.03 19.67
C PRO A 640 5.17 13.58 20.33
N SER A 641 5.25 12.48 21.07
CA SER A 641 4.06 11.83 21.64
C SER A 641 4.35 11.25 23.02
N TYR A 642 3.70 11.79 24.07
CA TYR A 642 3.83 11.30 25.44
C TYR A 642 2.62 11.68 26.32
N ILE A 643 2.51 10.99 27.45
CA ILE A 643 1.62 11.37 28.57
C ILE A 643 2.52 11.65 29.77
N LEU A 644 2.46 12.87 30.29
CA LEU A 644 3.25 13.32 31.43
C LEU A 644 2.38 13.41 32.68
N LYS A 645 2.82 12.77 33.75
CA LYS A 645 2.12 12.73 35.03
C LYS A 645 2.98 13.22 36.17
N GLU A 646 2.35 13.72 37.22
CA GLU A 646 3.00 13.98 38.51
C GLU A 646 3.46 12.67 39.15
N VAL A 647 4.59 12.73 39.84
CA VAL A 647 5.15 11.65 40.65
C VAL A 647 4.81 11.94 42.10
N ASP A 648 3.98 11.09 42.68
CA ASP A 648 3.58 11.18 44.08
C ASP A 648 4.75 10.84 45.02
N ALA A 649 4.61 11.16 46.31
CA ALA A 649 5.67 10.96 47.31
C ALA A 649 6.07 9.48 47.49
N ASP A 650 5.20 8.54 47.12
CA ASP A 650 5.44 7.10 47.12
C ASP A 650 6.12 6.59 45.83
N GLY A 651 6.35 7.47 44.86
CA GLY A 651 6.93 7.16 43.55
C GLY A 651 5.90 6.65 42.53
N SER A 652 4.61 6.64 42.85
CA SER A 652 3.54 6.28 41.92
C SER A 652 3.18 7.45 40.97
N LEU A 653 2.53 7.13 39.85
CA LEU A 653 2.15 8.12 38.83
C LEU A 653 0.73 8.65 39.08
N GLY A 654 0.63 9.89 39.51
CA GLY A 654 -0.61 10.59 39.85
C GLY A 654 -1.34 11.18 38.65
N ASN A 655 -1.72 12.45 38.77
CA ASN A 655 -2.54 13.18 37.81
C ASN A 655 -1.79 13.48 36.50
N VAL A 656 -2.55 13.57 35.39
CA VAL A 656 -2.00 13.95 34.07
C VAL A 656 -1.88 15.47 34.01
N VAL A 657 -0.65 15.95 33.80
CA VAL A 657 -0.36 17.38 33.64
C VAL A 657 -0.52 17.77 32.17
N VAL A 658 0.17 17.01 31.30
CA VAL A 658 0.18 17.25 29.86
C VAL A 658 0.04 15.94 29.10
N ARG A 659 -0.76 15.97 28.04
CA ARG A 659 -0.90 14.85 27.10
C ARG A 659 -0.81 15.35 25.68
N THR A 660 0.04 14.74 24.86
CA THR A 660 0.00 14.97 23.41
C THR A 660 -1.30 14.41 22.85
N ALA A 661 -2.04 15.22 22.10
CA ALA A 661 -3.32 14.84 21.52
C ALA A 661 -3.07 14.17 20.16
N VAL A 662 -3.02 14.92 19.07
CA VAL A 662 -2.83 14.40 17.71
C VAL A 662 -2.32 15.50 16.80
N THR A 663 -1.62 15.15 15.72
CA THR A 663 -1.30 16.10 14.66
C THR A 663 -2.57 16.50 13.88
N GLU A 664 -2.54 17.68 13.29
CA GLU A 664 -3.68 18.16 12.52
C GLU A 664 -3.90 17.27 11.27
N PRO A 665 -5.14 16.87 10.97
CA PRO A 665 -5.43 16.02 9.82
C PRO A 665 -4.97 16.66 8.49
N GLY A 666 -3.91 16.10 7.92
CA GLY A 666 -3.30 16.61 6.67
C GLY A 666 -2.14 17.59 6.87
N HIS A 667 -1.88 18.05 8.08
CA HIS A 667 -0.78 18.98 8.38
C HIS A 667 0.13 18.38 9.46
N CYS A 668 1.37 18.06 9.07
CA CYS A 668 2.35 17.48 10.00
C CYS A 668 3.04 18.53 10.90
N THR A 669 2.93 19.81 10.55
CA THR A 669 3.54 20.94 11.27
C THR A 669 2.80 21.32 12.55
N THR A 670 1.50 21.00 12.60
CA THR A 670 0.63 21.36 13.71
C THR A 670 0.39 20.16 14.63
N LEU A 671 0.68 20.31 15.92
CA LEU A 671 0.41 19.31 16.95
C LEU A 671 -0.50 19.89 18.04
N LYS A 672 -1.59 19.19 18.35
CA LYS A 672 -2.44 19.52 19.49
C LYS A 672 -2.00 18.77 20.74
N MET A 673 -2.08 19.42 21.89
CA MET A 673 -1.83 18.86 23.22
C MET A 673 -2.98 19.27 24.16
N CYS A 674 -3.22 18.47 25.19
CA CYS A 674 -4.21 18.75 26.23
C CYS A 674 -3.48 19.13 27.53
N ALA A 675 -3.94 20.20 28.17
CA ALA A 675 -3.40 20.70 29.42
C ALA A 675 -4.50 21.33 30.28
N ASN A 676 -4.33 21.32 31.60
CA ASN A 676 -5.34 21.85 32.52
C ASN A 676 -5.09 23.30 32.95
N ASP A 677 -3.85 23.77 32.85
CA ASP A 677 -3.43 25.11 33.25
C ASP A 677 -2.23 25.60 32.42
N ALA A 678 -1.76 26.80 32.71
CA ALA A 678 -0.53 27.37 32.15
C ALA A 678 0.54 27.56 33.26
N SER A 679 0.62 26.63 34.21
CA SER A 679 1.64 26.65 35.26
C SER A 679 3.03 26.30 34.71
N ILE A 680 4.10 26.49 35.49
CA ILE A 680 5.45 26.06 35.09
C ILE A 680 5.51 24.56 34.77
N SER A 681 4.72 23.75 35.49
CA SER A 681 4.60 22.30 35.28
C SER A 681 4.05 21.95 33.90
N THR A 682 3.27 22.86 33.29
CA THR A 682 2.78 22.73 31.90
C THR A 682 3.73 23.42 30.91
N LEU A 683 4.17 24.65 31.20
CA LEU A 683 4.96 25.46 30.27
C LEU A 683 6.34 24.84 29.99
N ALA A 684 7.03 24.31 31.00
CA ALA A 684 8.36 23.72 30.83
C ALA A 684 8.34 22.49 29.89
N PRO A 685 7.43 21.51 30.03
CA PRO A 685 7.30 20.44 29.05
C PRO A 685 6.82 20.90 27.68
N VAL A 686 5.87 21.86 27.61
CA VAL A 686 5.32 22.36 26.35
C VAL A 686 6.39 23.03 25.49
N GLY A 687 7.25 23.87 26.06
CA GLY A 687 8.33 24.54 25.30
C GLY A 687 9.32 23.55 24.69
N LEU A 688 9.71 22.51 25.44
CA LEU A 688 10.58 21.44 24.93
C LEU A 688 9.87 20.57 23.86
N THR A 689 8.55 20.41 23.99
CA THR A 689 7.74 19.72 22.97
C THR A 689 7.60 20.54 21.70
N LEU A 690 7.48 21.87 21.79
CA LEU A 690 7.49 22.75 20.63
C LEU A 690 8.85 22.69 19.91
N TYR A 691 9.95 22.58 20.64
CA TYR A 691 11.27 22.36 20.05
C TYR A 691 11.34 21.07 19.24
N ALA A 692 10.88 19.95 19.82
CA ALA A 692 10.85 18.67 19.10
C ALA A 692 9.85 18.66 17.94
N GLN A 693 8.66 19.23 18.14
CA GLN A 693 7.66 19.39 17.10
C GLN A 693 8.21 20.24 15.96
N ASN A 694 8.98 21.29 16.23
CA ASN A 694 9.62 22.09 15.19
C ASN A 694 10.63 21.29 14.38
N LYS A 695 11.48 20.48 15.04
CA LYS A 695 12.39 19.57 14.33
C LYS A 695 11.65 18.59 13.43
N TYR A 696 10.61 17.95 13.96
CA TYR A 696 9.75 17.05 13.19
C TYR A 696 9.05 17.80 12.05
N SER A 697 8.55 19.02 12.29
CA SER A 697 7.85 19.85 11.31
C SER A 697 8.75 20.17 10.12
N VAL A 698 10.01 20.53 10.39
CA VAL A 698 11.01 20.76 9.34
C VAL A 698 11.25 19.47 8.58
N VAL A 699 11.47 18.33 9.21
CA VAL A 699 11.73 17.06 8.49
C VAL A 699 10.51 16.58 7.70
N CYS A 700 9.32 16.63 8.29
CA CYS A 700 8.08 16.15 7.67
C CYS A 700 7.63 17.03 6.50
N SER A 701 7.96 18.33 6.56
CA SER A 701 7.73 19.27 5.47
C SER A 701 8.91 19.32 4.50
N THR A 702 10.09 18.89 4.92
CA THR A 702 11.26 18.76 4.05
C THR A 702 10.89 17.78 2.96
N PRO A 703 10.89 18.24 1.71
CA PRO A 703 10.72 17.34 0.60
C PRO A 703 11.94 16.45 0.58
N ASN A 704 11.72 15.14 0.66
CA ASN A 704 12.85 14.21 0.59
C ASN A 704 13.48 14.35 -0.80
N SER A 705 14.59 15.07 -0.88
CA SER A 705 15.48 15.10 -2.03
C SER A 705 16.18 13.74 -2.10
N ASN A 706 15.52 12.74 -2.67
CA ASN A 706 16.14 11.49 -3.11
C ASN A 706 15.52 11.05 -4.42
#